data_AF-A0AAF0EAE8-F1
#
_entry.id   AF-A0AAF0EAE8-F1
#
_cell.length_a   1.000
_cell.length_b   1.000
_cell.length_c   1.000
_cell.angle_alpha   90.00
_cell.angle_beta   90.00
_cell.angle_gamma   90.00
#
_symmetry.space_group_name_H-M   'P 1'
#
loop_
_entity.id
_entity.type
_entity.pdbx_description
1 polymer ?
#
loop_
_entity_poly.entity_id
_entity_poly.type
_entity_poly.pdbx_seq_one_letter_code
_entity_poly.pdbx_strand_id
1 'polypeptide(L)'
;MNANACCVRDADAAALRREARICKQKLEEVVRLTHSGAVRTAPEPYDAEVAAARMALRHAYVALLIACPFTRGAQLVDSMIWADTTYSVIAALRAHLARLEHEAGAAPTSKGDAPKSERRSAKLSALERTLRDLRRFIGEDLAFYESLAARLVRLFDLHEVRPIVEGLGLLRGAADDSTAPPEALALAQVPAYRHQLFETLQRLLTYMGDLHRYREMHAVLPPALAPRRRGAGEPVPHDFGTALRFYHEAHLLLPDHGNPSNQLAVVALFVGDTFGAMYQYYRTLCVRVPFDKARFNLQRLLDKALEAWLASATRDDILTSWRQASFEDSPAHRVPVPQVSVRWESAQEWLASFVQLHSMYALHADLDVACVLNEALLRHLLTLTDAHELRAVDYLRIVVTSICASWAARLWRAPPSSRLPLATGTPYSRHLDASALEEHVRKAWETMHVSHVLGLLAALFVVVRQELVAMLQTQSSTAEPQLLPVGRVLRRTLPALRIGLKWVKGHLEYIHACRTHAAHASEELQRVVDQTTTASSLATDGVARLACIQRSVDARCQSFWSVLVDLVNLIRAAYPFDLLPNARDVDEAGTVYVHVMEDDDLRDLGPIRRTMHPTDESQYAVPTQSRADPAQAGSDYARILDVLVDAKVMAEFETCGLAFSDARGLFTVRVAGDDAEDPIDLAMKAVDAGREAPLAAWPPTDAPSPWPATNQALASVWGWTGPWTETPAPIGTVPWPTEPPAAAPRGWPT
;
A
#
# COMPACT_ATOMS: atom_id res chain seq x y z
N MET A 1 -25.86 30.55 15.84
CA MET A 1 -24.44 30.83 16.17
C MET A 1 -24.29 32.32 16.41
N ASN A 2 -23.82 32.76 17.58
CA ASN A 2 -23.67 34.18 17.89
C ASN A 2 -22.40 34.73 17.20
N ALA A 3 -22.58 35.53 16.15
CA ALA A 3 -21.49 36.13 15.38
C ALA A 3 -20.48 36.91 16.26
N ASN A 4 -20.95 37.55 17.35
CA ASN A 4 -20.10 38.29 18.28
C ASN A 4 -19.08 37.42 19.04
N ALA A 5 -19.42 36.17 19.38
CA ALA A 5 -18.49 35.27 20.09
C ALA A 5 -17.38 34.74 19.17
N CYS A 6 -17.70 34.57 17.88
CA CYS A 6 -16.71 34.20 16.84
C CYS A 6 -15.72 35.35 16.60
N CYS A 7 -16.22 36.59 16.48
CA CYS A 7 -15.39 37.78 16.24
C CYS A 7 -14.39 38.08 17.38
N VAL A 8 -14.77 37.86 18.64
CA VAL A 8 -13.87 38.07 19.80
C VAL A 8 -12.75 37.03 19.80
N ARG A 9 -13.06 35.76 19.56
CA ARG A 9 -12.05 34.68 19.51
C ARG A 9 -11.07 34.84 18.36
N ASP A 10 -11.52 35.37 17.21
CA ASP A 10 -10.61 35.70 16.10
C ASP A 10 -9.68 36.87 16.43
N ALA A 11 -10.15 37.86 17.20
CA ALA A 11 -9.31 38.97 17.67
C ALA A 11 -8.25 38.49 18.68
N ASP A 12 -8.64 37.61 19.60
CA ASP A 12 -7.72 36.98 20.57
C ASP A 12 -6.69 36.09 19.86
N ALA A 13 -7.13 35.27 18.91
CA ALA A 13 -6.24 34.45 18.08
C ALA A 13 -5.27 35.33 17.28
N ALA A 14 -5.73 36.44 16.71
CA ALA A 14 -4.87 37.39 16.00
C ALA A 14 -3.85 38.06 16.92
N ALA A 15 -4.21 38.36 18.17
CA ALA A 15 -3.29 38.90 19.18
C ALA A 15 -2.20 37.88 19.55
N LEU A 16 -2.58 36.65 19.90
CA LEU A 16 -1.64 35.56 20.17
C LEU A 16 -0.76 35.24 18.96
N ARG A 17 -1.29 35.35 17.74
CA ARG A 17 -0.50 35.18 16.51
C ARG A 17 0.54 36.28 16.34
N ARG A 18 0.21 37.53 16.69
CA ARG A 18 1.17 38.65 16.68
C ARG A 18 2.26 38.43 17.74
N GLU A 19 1.87 38.03 18.95
CA GLU A 19 2.82 37.69 20.02
C GLU A 19 3.78 36.59 19.58
N ALA A 20 3.26 35.49 19.02
CA ALA A 20 4.10 34.40 18.53
C ALA A 20 5.09 34.85 17.44
N ARG A 21 4.68 35.78 16.55
CA ARG A 21 5.60 36.36 15.54
C ARG A 21 6.71 37.18 16.21
N ILE A 22 6.40 37.97 17.23
CA ILE A 22 7.38 38.74 18.00
C ILE A 22 8.36 37.80 18.70
N CYS A 23 7.85 36.75 19.37
CA CYS A 23 8.69 35.74 20.01
C CYS A 23 9.60 35.02 18.99
N LYS A 24 9.10 34.75 17.77
CA LYS A 24 9.89 34.13 16.70
C LYS A 24 11.03 35.04 16.23
N GLN A 25 10.73 36.31 15.96
CA GLN A 25 11.76 37.28 15.58
C GLN A 25 12.84 37.42 16.68
N LYS A 26 12.42 37.44 17.95
CA LYS A 26 13.35 37.47 19.09
C LYS A 26 14.22 36.21 19.13
N LEU A 27 13.65 35.02 18.93
CA LEU A 27 14.42 33.78 18.88
C LEU A 27 15.46 33.81 17.73
N GLU A 28 15.04 34.22 16.54
CA GLU A 28 15.94 34.33 15.37
C GLU A 28 17.06 35.34 15.61
N GLU A 29 16.77 36.47 16.25
CA GLU A 29 17.75 37.48 16.61
C GLU A 29 18.76 36.98 17.65
N VAL A 30 18.28 36.40 18.76
CA VAL A 30 19.14 35.85 19.81
C VAL A 30 20.04 34.75 19.25
N VAL A 31 19.47 33.81 18.49
CA VAL A 31 20.24 32.76 17.80
C VAL A 31 21.32 33.40 16.92
N ARG A 32 20.99 34.39 16.09
CA ARG A 32 21.98 35.06 15.23
C ARG A 32 23.10 35.74 16.04
N LEU A 33 22.75 36.42 17.15
CA LEU A 33 23.73 37.10 18.00
C LEU A 33 24.70 36.10 18.65
N THR A 34 24.18 35.00 19.21
CA THR A 34 24.99 33.92 19.79
C THR A 34 25.95 33.30 18.75
N HIS A 35 25.56 33.21 17.47
CA HIS A 35 26.42 32.67 16.41
C HIS A 35 27.46 33.68 15.87
N SER A 36 27.28 34.98 16.10
CA SER A 36 28.13 36.04 15.55
C SER A 36 29.36 36.38 16.39
N GLY A 37 29.42 35.93 17.65
CA GLY A 37 30.57 36.08 18.55
C GLY A 37 31.59 34.94 18.39
N ALA A 38 32.58 35.13 17.52
CA ALA A 38 33.85 34.40 17.41
C ALA A 38 33.91 32.85 17.58
N VAL A 39 34.42 32.19 16.53
CA VAL A 39 34.63 30.74 16.34
C VAL A 39 33.31 29.99 16.08
N ARG A 40 33.29 29.18 15.01
CA ARG A 40 32.15 28.38 14.53
C ARG A 40 31.68 27.33 15.56
N THR A 41 31.17 27.78 16.69
CA THR A 41 30.58 26.96 17.76
C THR A 41 29.12 26.68 17.40
N ALA A 42 28.61 25.53 17.82
CA ALA A 42 27.26 25.09 17.52
C ALA A 42 26.21 26.04 18.13
N PRO A 43 24.95 25.99 17.67
CA PRO A 43 23.85 26.45 18.51
C PRO A 43 23.90 25.70 19.84
N GLU A 44 24.05 26.44 20.94
CA GLU A 44 23.85 25.91 22.28
C GLU A 44 22.35 26.00 22.60
N PRO A 45 21.56 24.92 22.48
CA PRO A 45 20.13 24.96 22.78
C PRO A 45 19.83 25.29 24.25
N TYR A 46 20.86 25.21 25.10
CA TYR A 46 20.83 25.50 26.52
C TYR A 46 21.52 26.83 26.87
N ASP A 47 21.96 27.63 25.87
CA ASP A 47 22.26 29.03 26.13
C ASP A 47 21.03 29.68 26.75
N ALA A 48 21.22 30.41 27.85
CA ALA A 48 20.11 30.87 28.68
C ALA A 48 19.13 31.78 27.91
N GLU A 49 19.65 32.64 27.03
CA GLU A 49 18.83 33.55 26.23
C GLU A 49 18.12 32.81 25.10
N VAL A 50 18.82 31.90 24.41
CA VAL A 50 18.24 31.06 23.36
C VAL A 50 17.13 30.17 23.93
N ALA A 51 17.39 29.51 25.06
CA ALA A 51 16.45 28.63 25.72
C ALA A 51 15.21 29.40 26.18
N ALA A 52 15.38 30.57 26.79
CA ALA A 52 14.28 31.43 27.22
C ALA A 52 13.43 31.94 26.03
N ALA A 53 14.07 32.40 24.95
CA ALA A 53 13.37 32.86 23.74
C ALA A 53 12.59 31.70 23.07
N ARG A 54 13.18 30.51 23.01
CA ARG A 54 12.53 29.30 22.47
C ARG A 54 11.32 28.89 23.30
N MET A 55 11.45 28.89 24.64
CA MET A 55 10.33 28.60 25.54
C MET A 55 9.21 29.62 25.41
N ALA A 56 9.53 30.92 25.31
CA ALA A 56 8.54 31.96 25.10
C ALA A 56 7.76 31.76 23.78
N LEU A 57 8.46 31.48 22.68
CA LEU A 57 7.82 31.15 21.39
C LEU A 57 6.92 29.92 21.50
N ARG A 58 7.42 28.85 22.13
CA ARG A 58 6.67 27.62 22.35
C ARG A 58 5.41 27.87 23.18
N HIS A 59 5.49 28.65 24.24
CA HIS A 59 4.33 29.02 25.06
C HIS A 59 3.29 29.80 24.25
N ALA A 60 3.71 30.78 23.44
CA ALA A 60 2.80 31.54 22.59
C ALA A 60 2.07 30.65 21.57
N TYR A 61 2.78 29.70 20.94
CA TYR A 61 2.17 28.72 20.05
C TYR A 61 1.23 27.75 20.78
N VAL A 62 1.61 27.23 21.95
CA VAL A 62 0.73 26.33 22.73
C VAL A 62 -0.52 27.06 23.20
N ALA A 63 -0.41 28.32 23.62
CA ALA A 63 -1.55 29.15 23.98
C ALA A 63 -2.52 29.30 22.81
N LEU A 64 -2.01 29.57 21.61
CA LEU A 64 -2.81 29.68 20.39
C LEU A 64 -3.48 28.35 20.01
N LEU A 65 -2.76 27.23 20.13
CA LEU A 65 -3.28 25.88 19.84
C LEU A 65 -4.38 25.46 20.80
N ILE A 66 -4.29 25.84 22.08
CA ILE A 66 -5.20 25.40 23.14
C ILE A 66 -6.37 26.36 23.36
N ALA A 67 -6.13 27.66 23.37
CA ALA A 67 -7.15 28.67 23.64
C ALA A 67 -7.99 29.00 22.40
N CYS A 68 -7.41 28.86 21.21
CA CYS A 68 -8.05 29.23 19.94
C CYS A 68 -8.02 28.12 18.86
N PRO A 69 -8.20 26.83 19.21
CA PRO A 69 -7.90 25.67 18.34
C PRO A 69 -8.59 25.73 16.97
N PHE A 70 -9.82 26.26 16.91
CA PHE A 70 -10.68 26.25 15.72
C PHE A 70 -10.60 27.54 14.89
N THR A 71 -9.67 28.44 15.23
CA THR A 71 -9.49 29.70 14.50
C THR A 71 -8.48 29.52 13.36
N ARG A 72 -8.59 30.38 12.33
CA ARG A 72 -7.58 30.42 11.26
C ARG A 72 -6.18 30.75 11.78
N GLY A 73 -6.09 31.49 12.90
CA GLY A 73 -4.83 31.79 13.55
C GLY A 73 -4.09 30.53 14.06
N ALA A 74 -4.84 29.53 14.54
CA ALA A 74 -4.31 28.30 15.12
C ALA A 74 -3.99 27.19 14.10
N GLN A 75 -4.39 27.35 12.84
CA GLN A 75 -4.09 26.37 11.79
C GLN A 75 -2.57 26.15 11.65
N LEU A 76 -2.17 24.87 11.69
CA LEU A 76 -0.79 24.39 11.53
C LEU A 76 0.20 24.94 12.59
N VAL A 77 -0.30 25.45 13.72
CA VAL A 77 0.57 25.96 14.79
C VAL A 77 1.43 24.86 15.40
N ASP A 78 0.88 23.66 15.56
CA ASP A 78 1.59 22.41 15.83
C ASP A 78 2.86 22.21 14.97
N SER A 79 2.77 22.48 13.66
CA SER A 79 3.84 22.28 12.70
C SER A 79 4.89 23.37 12.84
N MET A 80 4.47 24.56 13.30
CA MET A 80 5.38 25.63 13.68
C MET A 80 6.07 25.36 15.01
N ILE A 81 5.38 24.76 16.00
CA ILE A 81 6.02 24.28 17.24
C ILE A 81 7.13 23.29 16.88
N TRP A 82 6.83 22.33 16.01
CA TRP A 82 7.81 21.38 15.51
C TRP A 82 8.95 22.07 14.76
N ALA A 83 8.66 22.81 13.70
CA ALA A 83 9.68 23.40 12.84
C ALA A 83 10.56 24.42 13.55
N ASP A 84 9.96 25.37 14.27
CA ASP A 84 10.67 26.53 14.82
C ASP A 84 11.36 26.19 16.16
N THR A 85 10.78 25.32 16.99
CA THR A 85 11.26 25.10 18.37
C THR A 85 11.90 23.73 18.63
N THR A 86 11.70 22.77 17.73
CA THR A 86 12.16 21.37 17.90
C THR A 86 13.12 20.95 16.79
N TYR A 87 12.62 20.86 15.56
CA TYR A 87 13.37 20.31 14.43
C TYR A 87 14.55 21.19 14.03
N SER A 88 14.41 22.51 14.06
CA SER A 88 15.52 23.46 13.82
C SER A 88 16.74 23.17 14.72
N VAL A 89 16.49 22.92 16.00
CA VAL A 89 17.52 22.61 17.00
C VAL A 89 18.12 21.22 16.76
N ILE A 90 17.30 20.19 16.56
CA ILE A 90 17.76 18.82 16.26
C ILE A 90 18.61 18.82 14.99
N ALA A 91 18.15 19.48 13.92
CA ALA A 91 18.87 19.57 12.66
C ALA A 91 20.24 20.24 12.84
N ALA A 92 20.30 21.32 13.62
CA ALA A 92 21.55 22.04 13.85
C ALA A 92 22.54 21.25 14.72
N LEU A 93 22.08 20.59 15.78
CA LEU A 93 22.88 19.70 16.62
C LEU A 93 23.42 18.50 15.82
N ARG A 94 22.57 17.86 15.01
CA ARG A 94 22.98 16.74 14.13
C ARG A 94 24.00 17.18 13.09
N ALA A 95 23.82 18.36 12.49
CA ALA A 95 24.79 18.92 11.57
C ALA A 95 26.13 19.23 12.26
N HIS A 96 26.11 19.70 13.51
CA HIS A 96 27.34 19.92 14.28
C HIS A 96 28.03 18.61 14.65
N LEU A 97 27.26 17.62 15.10
CA LEU A 97 27.75 16.28 15.42
C LEU A 97 28.48 15.67 14.21
N ALA A 98 27.85 15.69 13.02
CA ALA A 98 28.47 15.17 11.80
C ALA A 98 29.79 15.89 11.44
N ARG A 99 29.88 17.21 11.66
CA ARG A 99 31.13 17.96 11.46
C ARG A 99 32.22 17.51 12.44
N LEU A 100 31.90 17.41 13.73
CA LEU A 100 32.85 16.99 14.76
C LEU A 100 33.33 15.54 14.56
N GLU A 101 32.44 14.64 14.13
CA GLU A 101 32.80 13.26 13.78
C GLU A 101 33.82 13.22 12.63
N HIS A 102 33.57 13.98 11.57
CA HIS A 102 34.49 14.10 10.45
C HIS A 102 35.86 14.67 10.88
N GLU A 103 35.86 15.72 11.70
CA GLU A 103 37.07 16.35 12.23
C GLU A 103 37.86 15.48 13.22
N ALA A 104 37.18 14.55 13.92
CA ALA A 104 37.79 13.58 14.82
C ALA A 104 38.38 12.38 14.08
N GLY A 105 37.82 12.03 12.91
CA GLY A 105 38.31 10.99 12.01
C GLY A 105 39.49 11.43 11.12
N ALA A 106 39.61 12.72 10.81
CA ALA A 106 40.69 13.26 9.98
C ALA A 106 42.06 13.26 10.71
N ALA A 107 43.14 12.94 9.99
CA ALA A 107 44.51 13.04 10.51
C ALA A 107 44.83 14.50 10.89
N PRO A 108 45.45 14.77 12.06
CA PRO A 108 45.71 16.14 12.49
C PRO A 108 46.70 16.83 11.55
N THR A 109 46.25 17.85 10.82
CA THR A 109 47.12 18.74 10.05
C THR A 109 47.99 19.57 11.02
N SER A 110 49.29 19.62 10.76
CA SER A 110 50.34 19.95 11.73
C SER A 110 50.54 21.46 12.01
N LYS A 111 49.50 22.29 12.02
CA LYS A 111 49.65 23.76 12.11
C LYS A 111 48.99 24.36 13.36
N GLY A 112 49.58 24.20 14.54
CA GLY A 112 49.23 25.01 15.71
C GLY A 112 50.19 24.80 16.88
N ASP A 113 49.97 25.50 17.99
CA ASP A 113 50.92 25.53 19.11
C ASP A 113 50.66 24.45 20.19
N ALA A 114 49.43 23.93 20.33
CA ALA A 114 49.09 22.93 21.36
C ALA A 114 49.53 21.49 20.99
N PRO A 115 49.91 20.61 21.93
CA PRO A 115 50.19 19.20 21.66
C PRO A 115 49.08 18.48 20.87
N LYS A 116 49.46 17.58 19.94
CA LYS A 116 48.52 16.83 19.08
C LYS A 116 47.50 16.00 19.90
N SER A 117 47.93 15.46 21.05
CA SER A 117 47.10 14.68 21.97
C SER A 117 45.98 15.53 22.58
N GLU A 118 46.30 16.75 23.04
CA GLU A 118 45.34 17.66 23.66
C GLU A 118 44.27 18.13 22.66
N ARG A 119 44.67 18.48 21.43
CA ARG A 119 43.70 18.87 20.39
C ARG A 119 42.73 17.75 20.05
N ARG A 120 43.21 16.51 19.98
CA ARG A 120 42.36 15.34 19.75
C ARG A 120 41.42 15.12 20.93
N SER A 121 41.91 15.22 22.16
CA SER A 121 41.10 15.10 23.38
C SER A 121 39.98 16.16 23.45
N ALA A 122 40.30 17.42 23.11
CA ALA A 122 39.33 18.51 23.08
C ALA A 122 38.21 18.28 22.04
N LYS A 123 38.56 17.80 20.85
CA LYS A 123 37.58 17.44 19.80
C LYS A 123 36.67 16.30 20.22
N LEU A 124 37.21 15.23 20.80
CA LEU A 124 36.42 14.10 21.31
C LEU A 124 35.49 14.56 22.44
N SER A 125 35.97 15.43 23.34
CA SER A 125 35.15 16.01 24.41
C SER A 125 34.01 16.89 23.87
N ALA A 126 34.25 17.65 22.80
CA ALA A 126 33.19 18.43 22.13
C ALA A 126 32.16 17.52 21.46
N LEU A 127 32.60 16.42 20.86
CA LEU A 127 31.74 15.41 20.25
C LEU A 127 30.85 14.72 21.30
N GLU A 128 31.42 14.30 22.42
CA GLU A 128 30.68 13.71 23.55
C GLU A 128 29.64 14.68 24.14
N ARG A 129 30.01 15.95 24.32
CA ARG A 129 29.09 16.98 24.80
C ARG A 129 27.92 17.18 23.83
N THR A 130 28.19 17.36 22.54
CA THR A 130 27.15 17.56 21.51
C THR A 130 26.19 16.36 21.44
N LEU A 131 26.71 15.14 21.51
CA LEU A 131 25.88 13.93 21.52
C LEU A 131 25.00 13.86 22.78
N ARG A 132 25.55 14.22 23.95
CA ARG A 132 24.80 14.29 25.21
C ARG A 132 23.70 15.34 25.14
N ASP A 133 24.00 16.52 24.61
CA ASP A 133 23.06 17.63 24.47
C ASP A 133 21.92 17.26 23.52
N LEU A 134 22.23 16.61 22.39
CA LEU A 134 21.22 16.09 21.45
C LEU A 134 20.31 15.06 22.12
N ARG A 135 20.86 14.06 22.81
CA ARG A 135 20.07 13.03 23.49
C ARG A 135 19.19 13.63 24.59
N ARG A 136 19.74 14.56 25.37
CA ARG A 136 19.01 15.30 26.41
C ARG A 136 17.87 16.11 25.79
N PHE A 137 18.14 16.85 24.72
CA PHE A 137 17.15 17.68 24.05
C PHE A 137 16.00 16.83 23.51
N ILE A 138 16.30 15.71 22.86
CA ILE A 138 15.28 14.77 22.37
C ILE A 138 14.41 14.25 23.53
N GLY A 139 15.00 13.92 24.68
CA GLY A 139 14.25 13.45 25.85
C GLY A 139 13.33 14.51 26.44
N GLU A 140 13.81 15.75 26.59
CA GLU A 140 13.02 16.89 27.08
C GLU A 140 11.87 17.24 26.12
N ASP A 141 12.13 17.26 24.82
CA ASP A 141 11.11 17.56 23.82
C ASP A 141 10.10 16.41 23.68
N LEU A 142 10.51 15.14 23.86
CA LEU A 142 9.57 14.01 23.91
C LEU A 142 8.56 14.20 25.05
N ALA A 143 9.04 14.48 26.27
CA ALA A 143 8.17 14.72 27.42
C ALA A 143 7.21 15.91 27.19
N PHE A 144 7.66 16.94 26.47
CA PHE A 144 6.80 18.06 26.06
C PHE A 144 5.65 17.61 25.15
N TYR A 145 5.93 16.82 24.09
CA TYR A 145 4.89 16.35 23.17
C TYR A 145 3.94 15.34 23.83
N GLU A 146 4.45 14.46 24.70
CA GLU A 146 3.63 13.54 25.49
C GLU A 146 2.63 14.31 26.36
N SER A 147 3.10 15.33 27.08
CA SER A 147 2.27 16.21 27.90
C SER A 147 1.25 16.99 27.07
N LEU A 148 1.66 17.55 25.93
CA LEU A 148 0.77 18.31 25.04
C LEU A 148 -0.35 17.43 24.46
N ALA A 149 -0.01 16.23 23.97
CA ALA A 149 -1.00 15.29 23.43
C ALA A 149 -1.99 14.85 24.51
N ALA A 150 -1.49 14.49 25.70
CA ALA A 150 -2.32 14.10 26.84
C ALA A 150 -3.25 15.25 27.29
N ARG A 151 -2.76 16.50 27.27
CA ARG A 151 -3.55 17.68 27.57
C ARG A 151 -4.66 17.91 26.54
N LEU A 152 -4.38 17.81 25.24
CA LEU A 152 -5.39 17.97 24.18
C LEU A 152 -6.51 16.93 24.30
N VAL A 153 -6.16 15.66 24.54
CA VAL A 153 -7.13 14.57 24.70
C VAL A 153 -8.05 14.79 25.89
N ARG A 154 -7.51 15.17 27.05
CA ARG A 154 -8.31 15.48 28.24
C ARG A 154 -9.16 16.73 28.06
N LEU A 155 -8.57 17.79 27.51
CA LEU A 155 -9.19 19.10 27.42
C LEU A 155 -10.42 19.12 26.50
N PHE A 156 -10.37 18.38 25.38
CA PHE A 156 -11.45 18.33 24.37
C PHE A 156 -12.27 17.04 24.37
N ASP A 157 -12.11 16.21 25.41
CA ASP A 157 -12.81 14.93 25.59
C ASP A 157 -12.79 14.02 24.34
N LEU A 158 -11.57 13.73 23.89
CA LEU A 158 -11.31 12.91 22.70
C LEU A 158 -11.29 11.41 23.07
N HIS A 159 -12.44 10.91 23.51
CA HIS A 159 -12.60 9.54 24.01
C HIS A 159 -12.27 8.48 22.96
N GLU A 160 -12.51 8.74 21.68
CA GLU A 160 -12.23 7.85 20.55
C GLU A 160 -10.72 7.57 20.39
N VAL A 161 -9.87 8.51 20.83
CA VAL A 161 -8.41 8.42 20.72
C VAL A 161 -7.79 7.75 21.95
N ARG A 162 -8.58 7.56 23.02
CA ARG A 162 -8.14 7.00 24.30
C ARG A 162 -7.40 5.66 24.16
N PRO A 163 -7.87 4.67 23.37
CA PRO A 163 -7.17 3.39 23.22
C PRO A 163 -5.76 3.53 22.65
N ILE A 164 -5.55 4.47 21.72
CA ILE A 164 -4.23 4.78 21.16
C ILE A 164 -3.31 5.35 22.23
N VAL A 165 -3.76 6.40 22.90
CA VAL A 165 -2.90 7.16 23.83
C VAL A 165 -2.61 6.38 25.11
N GLU A 166 -3.50 5.48 25.53
CA GLU A 166 -3.24 4.52 26.60
C GLU A 166 -2.24 3.44 26.15
N GLY A 167 -2.40 2.89 24.94
CA GLY A 167 -1.47 1.92 24.36
C GLY A 167 -0.05 2.47 24.19
N LEU A 168 0.07 3.77 23.92
CA LEU A 168 1.34 4.50 23.87
C LEU A 168 1.83 4.98 25.25
N GLY A 169 1.01 4.86 26.31
CA GLY A 169 1.37 5.26 27.68
C GLY A 169 1.35 6.78 27.93
N LEU A 170 0.70 7.57 27.09
CA LEU A 170 0.67 9.04 27.15
C LEU A 170 -0.21 9.59 28.27
N LEU A 171 -1.16 8.81 28.78
CA LEU A 171 -2.06 9.23 29.87
C LEU A 171 -1.51 8.92 31.28
N ARG A 172 -0.22 8.58 31.42
CA ARG A 172 0.41 8.32 32.72
C ARG A 172 0.72 9.64 33.45
N GLY A 173 -0.02 9.96 34.51
CA GLY A 173 0.22 11.16 35.35
C GLY A 173 -1.04 11.67 36.05
N ALA A 174 -0.89 12.67 36.94
CA ALA A 174 -2.02 13.32 37.60
C ALA A 174 -2.93 13.99 36.56
N ALA A 175 -4.24 13.77 36.67
CA ALA A 175 -5.22 14.49 35.88
C ALA A 175 -5.15 15.97 36.25
N ASP A 176 -4.86 16.82 35.27
CA ASP A 176 -5.16 18.23 35.39
C ASP A 176 -6.68 18.35 35.16
N ASP A 177 -7.44 18.69 36.21
CA ASP A 177 -8.92 18.82 36.20
C ASP A 177 -9.41 19.99 35.31
N SER A 178 -8.49 20.64 34.60
CA SER A 178 -8.75 21.69 33.61
C SER A 178 -9.55 21.17 32.41
N THR A 179 -10.88 21.25 32.46
CA THR A 179 -11.76 21.03 31.31
C THR A 179 -11.86 22.28 30.44
N ALA A 180 -12.00 22.13 29.11
CA ALA A 180 -12.24 23.29 28.26
C ALA A 180 -13.56 23.98 28.64
N PRO A 181 -13.69 25.30 28.38
CA PRO A 181 -14.97 25.98 28.55
C PRO A 181 -16.09 25.25 27.78
N PRO A 182 -17.33 25.21 28.28
CA PRO A 182 -18.44 24.47 27.66
C PRO A 182 -18.64 24.80 26.17
N GLU A 183 -18.43 26.07 25.80
CA GLU A 183 -18.50 26.51 24.40
C GLU A 183 -17.40 25.89 23.51
N ALA A 184 -16.18 25.74 24.03
CA ALA A 184 -15.08 25.11 23.31
C ALA A 184 -15.30 23.60 23.17
N LEU A 185 -15.86 22.94 24.18
CA LEU A 185 -16.30 21.55 24.09
C LEU A 185 -17.41 21.39 23.03
N ALA A 186 -18.40 22.28 23.00
CA ALA A 186 -19.45 22.26 21.99
C ALA A 186 -18.91 22.40 20.56
N LEU A 187 -17.92 23.28 20.35
CA LEU A 187 -17.24 23.39 19.05
C LEU A 187 -16.43 22.13 18.72
N ALA A 188 -15.79 21.49 19.71
CA ALA A 188 -15.04 20.25 19.52
C ALA A 188 -15.93 19.04 19.14
N GLN A 189 -17.26 19.16 19.24
CA GLN A 189 -18.22 18.17 18.75
C GLN A 189 -18.66 18.40 17.30
N VAL A 190 -18.33 19.57 16.71
CA VAL A 190 -18.59 19.81 15.28
C VAL A 190 -17.65 18.92 14.47
N PRO A 191 -18.13 18.09 13.52
CA PRO A 191 -17.31 17.09 12.83
C PRO A 191 -16.01 17.63 12.23
N ALA A 192 -16.06 18.78 11.54
CA ALA A 192 -14.88 19.40 10.94
C ALA A 192 -13.83 19.84 11.99
N TYR A 193 -14.28 20.39 13.12
CA TYR A 193 -13.40 20.82 14.21
C TYR A 193 -12.87 19.63 15.00
N ARG A 194 -13.68 18.59 15.18
CA ARG A 194 -13.25 17.32 15.78
C ARG A 194 -12.18 16.66 14.94
N HIS A 195 -12.38 16.59 13.62
CA HIS A 195 -11.40 16.10 12.66
C HIS A 195 -10.09 16.92 12.73
N GLN A 196 -10.15 18.25 12.81
CA GLN A 196 -8.96 19.10 12.96
C GLN A 196 -8.14 18.78 14.25
N LEU A 197 -8.80 18.38 15.34
CA LEU A 197 -8.10 17.92 16.55
C LEU A 197 -7.39 16.58 16.32
N PHE A 198 -8.00 15.67 15.54
CA PHE A 198 -7.38 14.40 15.15
C PHE A 198 -6.18 14.61 14.24
N GLU A 199 -6.27 15.53 13.26
CA GLU A 199 -5.13 15.92 12.44
C GLU A 199 -4.00 16.46 13.32
N THR A 200 -4.38 17.22 14.36
CA THR A 200 -3.43 17.73 15.34
C THR A 200 -2.70 16.61 16.06
N LEU A 201 -3.46 15.69 16.65
CA LEU A 201 -2.91 14.54 17.36
C LEU A 201 -2.07 13.64 16.46
N GLN A 202 -2.50 13.35 15.22
CA GLN A 202 -1.74 12.53 14.28
C GLN A 202 -0.34 13.10 14.03
N ARG A 203 -0.23 14.41 13.81
CA ARG A 203 1.06 15.07 13.64
C ARG A 203 1.90 15.03 14.91
N LEU A 204 1.31 15.25 16.09
CA LEU A 204 2.04 15.12 17.37
C LEU A 204 2.59 13.69 17.56
N LEU A 205 1.78 12.66 17.27
CA LEU A 205 2.24 11.27 17.29
C LEU A 205 3.37 11.03 16.28
N THR A 206 3.27 11.62 15.09
CA THR A 206 4.34 11.57 14.08
C THR A 206 5.63 12.24 14.57
N TYR A 207 5.53 13.39 15.24
CA TYR A 207 6.70 14.08 15.83
C TYR A 207 7.35 13.25 16.94
N MET A 208 6.56 12.60 17.80
CA MET A 208 7.08 11.66 18.80
C MET A 208 7.75 10.45 18.15
N GLY A 209 7.19 9.91 17.08
CA GLY A 209 7.84 8.90 16.24
C GLY A 209 9.19 9.38 15.70
N ASP A 210 9.27 10.60 15.18
CA ASP A 210 10.51 11.23 14.72
C ASP A 210 11.55 11.38 15.84
N LEU A 211 11.12 11.80 17.04
CA LEU A 211 11.99 11.91 18.21
C LEU A 211 12.55 10.54 18.64
N HIS A 212 11.71 9.50 18.70
CA HIS A 212 12.17 8.13 18.95
C HIS A 212 13.14 7.65 17.88
N ARG A 213 12.87 7.95 16.61
CA ARG A 213 13.75 7.61 15.49
C ARG A 213 15.10 8.31 15.63
N TYR A 214 15.13 9.61 15.94
CA TYR A 214 16.39 10.34 16.16
C TYR A 214 17.16 9.83 17.38
N ARG A 215 16.46 9.50 18.47
CA ARG A 215 17.08 8.88 19.65
C ARG A 215 17.79 7.58 19.28
N GLU A 216 17.15 6.75 18.48
CA GLU A 216 17.69 5.45 18.06
C GLU A 216 18.87 5.59 17.09
N MET A 217 18.77 6.49 16.08
CA MET A 217 19.89 6.81 15.19
C MET A 217 21.16 7.23 15.93
N HIS A 218 21.00 7.81 17.12
CA HIS A 218 22.08 8.30 17.95
C HIS A 218 22.22 7.49 19.26
N ALA A 219 21.74 6.25 19.32
CA ALA A 219 21.88 5.37 20.50
C ALA A 219 23.29 4.77 20.62
N VAL A 220 23.89 4.39 19.49
CA VAL A 220 25.26 3.87 19.43
C VAL A 220 26.28 5.02 19.45
N LEU A 221 27.42 4.82 20.12
CA LEU A 221 28.50 5.80 20.12
C LEU A 221 29.14 5.90 18.72
N PRO A 222 29.45 7.12 18.24
CA PRO A 222 30.22 7.30 17.02
C PRO A 222 31.54 6.53 17.06
N PRO A 223 32.07 6.01 15.94
CA PRO A 223 33.32 5.24 15.91
C PRO A 223 34.52 5.94 16.56
N ALA A 224 34.55 7.27 16.52
CA ALA A 224 35.59 8.09 17.15
C ALA A 224 35.56 8.02 18.70
N LEU A 225 34.40 7.76 19.30
CA LEU A 225 34.15 7.62 20.74
C LEU A 225 34.04 6.16 21.19
N ALA A 226 33.83 5.24 20.26
CA ALA A 226 33.71 3.82 20.57
C ALA A 226 35.03 3.25 21.13
N PRO A 227 35.01 2.45 22.21
CA PRO A 227 36.21 1.78 22.70
C PRO A 227 36.79 0.88 21.60
N ARG A 228 38.11 0.93 21.37
CA ARG A 228 38.81 0.01 20.47
C ARG A 228 38.83 -1.41 21.05
N ARG A 229 37.71 -2.14 20.97
CA ARG A 229 37.69 -3.58 21.27
C ARG A 229 38.32 -4.33 20.09
N ARG A 230 39.42 -5.05 20.33
CA ARG A 230 39.93 -6.07 19.40
C ARG A 230 38.90 -7.22 19.39
N GLY A 231 38.31 -7.48 18.22
CA GLY A 231 37.25 -8.48 18.06
C GLY A 231 35.83 -7.94 18.30
N ALA A 232 35.55 -6.70 17.90
CA ALA A 232 34.18 -6.17 17.93
C ALA A 232 33.26 -7.08 17.11
N GLY A 233 32.31 -7.73 17.79
CA GLY A 233 31.20 -8.42 17.14
C GLY A 233 30.40 -7.46 16.27
N GLU A 234 29.48 -8.01 15.47
CA GLU A 234 28.63 -7.23 14.58
C GLU A 234 28.00 -6.02 15.30
N PRO A 235 27.91 -4.86 14.63
CA PRO A 235 27.27 -3.68 15.20
C PRO A 235 25.85 -4.03 15.63
N VAL A 236 25.49 -3.68 16.88
CA VAL A 236 24.14 -3.92 17.41
C VAL A 236 23.13 -3.25 16.47
N PRO A 237 22.17 -4.02 15.91
CA PRO A 237 21.15 -3.45 15.03
C PRO A 237 20.35 -2.35 15.75
N HIS A 238 19.98 -1.30 15.02
CA HIS A 238 19.10 -0.25 15.54
C HIS A 238 17.69 -0.79 15.80
N ASP A 239 17.14 -0.54 16.99
CA ASP A 239 15.77 -0.91 17.34
C ASP A 239 14.80 0.27 17.17
N PHE A 240 14.25 0.39 15.96
CA PHE A 240 13.24 1.40 15.67
C PHE A 240 11.82 1.03 16.16
N GLY A 241 11.66 -0.03 16.95
CA GLY A 241 10.36 -0.57 17.35
C GLY A 241 9.43 0.47 17.98
N THR A 242 9.96 1.34 18.85
CA THR A 242 9.13 2.41 19.45
C THR A 242 8.69 3.44 18.42
N ALA A 243 9.59 3.89 17.54
CA ALA A 243 9.24 4.84 16.48
C ALA A 243 8.19 4.28 15.53
N LEU A 244 8.34 3.01 15.13
CA LEU A 244 7.37 2.28 14.30
C LEU A 244 5.99 2.24 14.94
N ARG A 245 5.89 1.97 16.25
CA ARG A 245 4.62 2.00 16.99
C ARG A 245 3.94 3.37 16.91
N PHE A 246 4.67 4.46 17.14
CA PHE A 246 4.10 5.81 17.04
C PHE A 246 3.59 6.13 15.63
N TYR A 247 4.36 5.80 14.58
CA TYR A 247 3.90 6.03 13.20
C TYR A 247 2.71 5.15 12.82
N HIS A 248 2.66 3.90 13.29
CA HIS A 248 1.53 3.01 13.04
C HIS A 248 0.26 3.50 13.74
N GLU A 249 0.34 3.89 15.01
CA GLU A 249 -0.79 4.46 15.74
C GLU A 249 -1.24 5.82 15.14
N ALA A 250 -0.30 6.62 14.62
CA ALA A 250 -0.63 7.83 13.87
C ALA A 250 -1.36 7.51 12.55
N HIS A 251 -0.97 6.43 11.86
CA HIS A 251 -1.69 5.94 10.68
C HIS A 251 -3.11 5.51 11.04
N LEU A 252 -3.30 4.68 12.07
CA LEU A 252 -4.62 4.21 12.50
C LEU A 252 -5.56 5.32 12.97
N LEU A 253 -5.02 6.47 13.41
CA LEU A 253 -5.83 7.61 13.84
C LEU A 253 -6.52 8.33 12.68
N LEU A 254 -5.83 8.49 11.54
CA LEU A 254 -6.35 9.07 10.30
C LEU A 254 -5.69 8.33 9.11
N PRO A 255 -6.24 7.19 8.69
CA PRO A 255 -5.59 6.27 7.74
C PRO A 255 -5.60 6.78 6.30
N ASP A 256 -6.39 7.80 6.03
CA ASP A 256 -6.46 8.51 4.76
C ASP A 256 -5.38 9.61 4.61
N HIS A 257 -4.50 9.77 5.60
CA HIS A 257 -3.35 10.68 5.57
C HIS A 257 -2.04 9.94 5.31
N GLY A 258 -1.30 10.34 4.27
CA GLY A 258 -0.11 9.62 3.82
C GLY A 258 1.16 9.85 4.66
N ASN A 259 1.24 10.91 5.47
CA ASN A 259 2.49 11.30 6.13
C ASN A 259 3.06 10.24 7.10
N PRO A 260 2.27 9.56 7.96
CA PRO A 260 2.80 8.48 8.80
C PRO A 260 3.42 7.33 7.98
N SER A 261 2.79 6.95 6.86
CA SER A 261 3.33 5.95 5.93
C SER A 261 4.67 6.41 5.34
N ASN A 262 4.84 7.68 4.99
CA ASN A 262 6.13 8.22 4.54
C ASN A 262 7.22 8.03 5.61
N GLN A 263 6.90 8.24 6.89
CA GLN A 263 7.88 8.05 7.96
C GLN A 263 8.23 6.57 8.17
N LEU A 264 7.27 5.65 8.01
CA LEU A 264 7.54 4.22 7.96
C LEU A 264 8.49 3.86 6.80
N ALA A 265 8.32 4.48 5.62
CA ALA A 265 9.23 4.30 4.49
C ALA A 265 10.66 4.75 4.81
N VAL A 266 10.81 5.87 5.53
CA VAL A 266 12.12 6.35 5.99
C VAL A 266 12.78 5.33 6.91
N VAL A 267 12.06 4.77 7.89
CA VAL A 267 12.61 3.73 8.77
C VAL A 267 13.00 2.48 7.98
N ALA A 268 12.17 2.05 7.02
CA ALA A 268 12.49 0.91 6.15
C ALA A 268 13.82 1.11 5.39
N LEU A 269 14.06 2.31 4.85
CA LEU A 269 15.33 2.65 4.21
C LEU A 269 16.52 2.59 5.19
N PHE A 270 16.34 3.02 6.44
CA PHE A 270 17.42 2.97 7.44
C PHE A 270 17.87 1.54 7.76
N VAL A 271 16.98 0.57 7.69
CA VAL A 271 17.28 -0.85 7.94
C VAL A 271 17.55 -1.64 6.66
N GLY A 272 17.64 -0.97 5.50
CA GLY A 272 17.90 -1.62 4.20
C GLY A 272 16.70 -2.33 3.57
N ASP A 273 15.49 -2.22 4.12
CA ASP A 273 14.25 -2.79 3.55
C ASP A 273 13.75 -1.90 2.40
N THR A 274 14.35 -2.07 1.22
CA THR A 274 13.98 -1.31 0.01
C THR A 274 12.56 -1.63 -0.46
N PHE A 275 12.13 -2.89 -0.35
CA PHE A 275 10.77 -3.30 -0.66
C PHE A 275 9.76 -2.64 0.29
N GLY A 276 10.05 -2.59 1.58
CA GLY A 276 9.21 -1.88 2.56
C GLY A 276 9.13 -0.39 2.35
N ALA A 277 10.23 0.25 1.97
CA ALA A 277 10.20 1.64 1.57
C ALA A 277 9.27 1.87 0.37
N MET A 278 9.38 1.03 -0.67
CA MET A 278 8.51 1.08 -1.85
C MET A 278 7.03 0.89 -1.49
N TYR A 279 6.69 -0.15 -0.72
CA TYR A 279 5.33 -0.41 -0.22
C TYR A 279 4.75 0.81 0.50
N GLN A 280 5.51 1.38 1.44
CA GLN A 280 5.06 2.52 2.23
C GLN A 280 4.93 3.81 1.40
N TYR A 281 5.80 4.04 0.42
CA TYR A 281 5.66 5.18 -0.49
C TYR A 281 4.41 5.05 -1.38
N TYR A 282 4.11 3.86 -1.90
CA TYR A 282 2.88 3.64 -2.65
C TYR A 282 1.64 3.89 -1.77
N ARG A 283 1.63 3.39 -0.53
CA ARG A 283 0.55 3.67 0.42
C ARG A 283 0.37 5.15 0.70
N THR A 284 1.48 5.85 0.94
CA THR A 284 1.50 7.31 1.14
C THR A 284 0.80 8.09 0.01
N LEU A 285 0.85 7.54 -1.20
CA LEU A 285 0.42 8.18 -2.43
C LEU A 285 -0.98 7.74 -2.90
N CYS A 286 -1.49 6.63 -2.37
CA CYS A 286 -2.77 6.04 -2.75
C CYS A 286 -3.85 6.23 -1.69
N VAL A 287 -3.79 7.32 -0.93
CA VAL A 287 -4.80 7.73 0.07
C VAL A 287 -5.39 9.09 -0.29
N ARG A 288 -6.44 9.51 0.42
CA ARG A 288 -7.17 10.77 0.16
C ARG A 288 -6.29 12.01 0.30
N VAL A 289 -5.45 12.05 1.34
CA VAL A 289 -4.51 13.16 1.62
C VAL A 289 -3.08 12.65 1.44
N PRO A 290 -2.56 12.64 0.21
CA PRO A 290 -1.22 12.14 -0.06
C PRO A 290 -0.13 13.06 0.51
N PHE A 291 1.07 12.51 0.74
CA PHE A 291 2.24 13.30 1.09
C PHE A 291 3.17 13.47 -0.12
N ASP A 292 3.12 14.64 -0.76
CA ASP A 292 3.73 14.91 -2.07
C ASP A 292 5.22 14.54 -2.18
N LYS A 293 6.00 14.70 -1.11
CA LYS A 293 7.43 14.35 -1.11
C LYS A 293 7.68 12.86 -1.35
N ALA A 294 6.72 12.00 -1.04
CA ALA A 294 6.83 10.56 -1.28
C ALA A 294 6.96 10.23 -2.77
N ARG A 295 6.38 11.03 -3.67
CA ARG A 295 6.50 10.80 -5.12
C ARG A 295 7.95 10.93 -5.58
N PHE A 296 8.64 11.99 -5.16
CA PHE A 296 10.06 12.19 -5.48
C PHE A 296 10.94 11.12 -4.82
N ASN A 297 10.63 10.73 -3.58
CA ASN A 297 11.38 9.69 -2.89
C ASN A 297 11.22 8.31 -3.54
N LEU A 298 9.99 7.96 -3.96
CA LEU A 298 9.69 6.74 -4.71
C LEU A 298 10.42 6.74 -6.04
N GLN A 299 10.34 7.83 -6.81
CA GLN A 299 11.04 7.94 -8.09
C GLN A 299 12.55 7.70 -7.92
N ARG A 300 13.19 8.35 -6.93
CA ARG A 300 14.62 8.14 -6.66
C ARG A 300 14.96 6.70 -6.27
N LEU A 301 14.10 6.05 -5.48
CA LEU A 301 14.27 4.63 -5.12
C LEU A 301 14.21 3.75 -6.37
N LEU A 302 13.24 4.00 -7.25
CA LEU A 302 13.01 3.25 -8.46
C LEU A 302 14.09 3.51 -9.52
N ASP A 303 14.59 4.75 -9.66
CA ASP A 303 15.73 5.05 -10.53
C ASP A 303 16.97 4.23 -10.13
N LYS A 304 17.28 4.15 -8.83
CA LYS A 304 18.38 3.32 -8.32
C LYS A 304 18.15 1.82 -8.57
N ALA A 305 16.91 1.36 -8.39
CA ALA A 305 16.55 -0.03 -8.67
C ALA A 305 16.69 -0.36 -10.17
N LEU A 306 16.30 0.56 -11.05
CA LEU A 306 16.46 0.42 -12.48
C LEU A 306 17.94 0.43 -12.89
N GLU A 307 18.77 1.28 -12.30
CA GLU A 307 20.23 1.26 -12.53
C GLU A 307 20.84 -0.10 -12.14
N ALA A 308 20.43 -0.66 -10.99
CA ALA A 308 20.85 -2.00 -10.58
C ALA A 308 20.33 -3.09 -11.53
N TRP A 309 19.10 -2.95 -12.03
CA TRP A 309 18.52 -3.85 -13.03
C TRP A 309 19.31 -3.84 -14.35
N LEU A 310 19.63 -2.65 -14.86
CA LEU A 310 20.35 -2.47 -16.12
C LEU A 310 21.75 -3.09 -16.09
N ALA A 311 22.35 -3.23 -14.91
CA ALA A 311 23.64 -3.88 -14.69
C ALA A 311 23.53 -5.38 -14.32
N SER A 312 22.33 -5.95 -14.27
CA SER A 312 22.12 -7.33 -13.80
C SER A 312 22.37 -8.38 -14.89
N ALA A 313 23.02 -9.49 -14.52
CA ALA A 313 23.19 -10.65 -15.42
C ALA A 313 21.83 -11.26 -15.83
N THR A 314 20.83 -11.21 -14.94
CA THR A 314 19.47 -11.66 -15.24
C THR A 314 18.86 -10.94 -16.43
N ARG A 315 19.15 -9.65 -16.60
CA ARG A 315 18.72 -8.89 -17.77
C ARG A 315 19.35 -9.44 -19.05
N ASP A 316 20.64 -9.73 -19.02
CA ASP A 316 21.38 -10.25 -20.18
C ASP A 316 20.89 -11.65 -20.57
N ASP A 317 20.56 -12.49 -19.59
CA ASP A 317 19.96 -13.81 -19.81
C ASP A 317 18.60 -13.69 -20.51
N ILE A 318 17.72 -12.81 -20.01
CA ILE A 318 16.40 -12.55 -20.62
C ILE A 318 16.55 -12.05 -22.06
N LEU A 319 17.48 -11.11 -22.30
CA LEU A 319 17.75 -10.62 -23.65
C LEU A 319 18.26 -11.71 -24.59
N THR A 320 19.08 -12.63 -24.07
CA THR A 320 19.57 -13.78 -24.83
C THR A 320 18.42 -14.74 -25.17
N SER A 321 17.52 -15.02 -24.22
CA SER A 321 16.32 -15.83 -24.47
C SER A 321 15.38 -15.19 -25.50
N TRP A 322 15.20 -13.86 -25.46
CA TRP A 322 14.46 -13.15 -26.51
C TRP A 322 15.11 -13.29 -27.89
N ARG A 323 16.44 -13.17 -27.99
CA ARG A 323 17.15 -13.39 -29.26
C ARG A 323 16.97 -14.82 -29.76
N GLN A 324 17.04 -15.83 -28.88
CA GLN A 324 16.83 -17.23 -29.25
C GLN A 324 15.41 -17.48 -29.76
N ALA A 325 14.39 -17.06 -29.00
CA ALA A 325 12.98 -17.17 -29.39
C ALA A 325 12.69 -16.52 -30.76
N SER A 326 13.37 -15.42 -31.05
CA SER A 326 13.19 -14.69 -32.31
C SER A 326 13.71 -15.44 -33.55
N PHE A 327 14.63 -16.40 -33.39
CA PHE A 327 15.07 -17.28 -34.48
C PHE A 327 14.11 -18.44 -34.73
N GLU A 328 13.29 -18.78 -33.74
CA GLU A 328 12.29 -19.85 -33.82
C GLU A 328 10.92 -19.32 -34.30
N ASP A 329 10.67 -18.00 -34.17
CA ASP A 329 9.41 -17.37 -34.56
C ASP A 329 9.23 -17.32 -36.07
N SER A 330 8.08 -17.82 -36.54
CA SER A 330 7.72 -17.88 -37.95
C SER A 330 6.21 -17.75 -38.16
N PRO A 331 5.74 -17.40 -39.37
CA PRO A 331 4.32 -17.40 -39.71
C PRO A 331 3.58 -18.72 -39.48
N ALA A 332 4.28 -19.86 -39.36
CA ALA A 332 3.68 -21.15 -39.03
C ALA A 332 3.82 -21.54 -37.55
N HIS A 333 4.77 -20.96 -36.82
CA HIS A 333 5.09 -21.30 -35.44
C HIS A 333 5.37 -20.03 -34.65
N ARG A 334 4.40 -19.59 -33.83
CA ARG A 334 4.59 -18.43 -32.95
C ARG A 334 5.20 -18.86 -31.63
N VAL A 335 6.30 -18.22 -31.26
CA VAL A 335 6.97 -18.53 -29.99
C VAL A 335 6.27 -17.79 -28.85
N PRO A 336 6.00 -18.45 -27.71
CA PRO A 336 5.48 -17.79 -26.52
C PRO A 336 6.51 -16.82 -25.92
N VAL A 337 6.11 -16.07 -24.89
CA VAL A 337 7.06 -15.26 -24.11
C VAL A 337 8.18 -16.17 -23.59
N PRO A 338 9.46 -15.82 -23.80
CA PRO A 338 10.57 -16.69 -23.40
C PRO A 338 10.54 -16.99 -21.91
N GLN A 339 10.88 -18.22 -21.56
CA GLN A 339 11.01 -18.62 -20.17
C GLN A 339 12.48 -18.64 -19.77
N VAL A 340 12.80 -17.93 -18.69
CA VAL A 340 14.11 -18.01 -18.04
C VAL A 340 14.03 -18.85 -16.77
N SER A 341 15.13 -19.52 -16.43
CA SER A 341 15.25 -20.42 -15.27
C SER A 341 15.93 -19.75 -14.08
N VAL A 342 15.69 -18.45 -13.90
CA VAL A 342 16.24 -17.66 -12.79
C VAL A 342 15.73 -18.24 -11.47
N ARG A 343 16.64 -18.43 -10.52
CA ARG A 343 16.32 -18.84 -9.15
C ARG A 343 16.90 -17.80 -8.21
N TRP A 344 16.09 -17.37 -7.26
CA TRP A 344 16.53 -16.55 -6.15
C TRP A 344 16.90 -17.46 -5.00
N GLU A 345 18.00 -17.18 -4.31
CA GLU A 345 18.49 -18.01 -3.20
C GLU A 345 17.76 -17.69 -1.90
N SER A 346 17.06 -16.56 -1.84
CA SER A 346 16.25 -16.15 -0.70
C SER A 346 15.07 -15.27 -1.09
N ALA A 347 14.07 -15.21 -0.22
CA ALA A 347 13.01 -14.21 -0.29
C ALA A 347 13.53 -12.76 -0.40
N GLN A 348 14.68 -12.42 0.19
CA GLN A 348 15.23 -11.06 0.12
C GLN A 348 15.72 -10.71 -1.29
N GLU A 349 16.39 -11.64 -1.97
CA GLU A 349 16.81 -11.44 -3.36
C GLU A 349 15.61 -11.38 -4.30
N TRP A 350 14.60 -12.22 -4.07
CA TRP A 350 13.35 -12.17 -4.83
C TRP A 350 12.65 -10.81 -4.67
N LEU A 351 12.58 -10.29 -3.43
CA LEU A 351 12.02 -8.96 -3.16
C LEU A 351 12.84 -7.84 -3.81
N ALA A 352 14.16 -7.99 -3.92
CA ALA A 352 14.99 -7.03 -4.64
C ALA A 352 14.66 -7.01 -6.15
N SER A 353 14.48 -8.18 -6.77
CA SER A 353 14.02 -8.26 -8.16
C SER A 353 12.57 -7.84 -8.36
N PHE A 354 11.71 -8.01 -7.35
CA PHE A 354 10.37 -7.44 -7.34
C PHE A 354 10.41 -5.90 -7.38
N VAL A 355 11.29 -5.26 -6.62
CA VAL A 355 11.52 -3.81 -6.70
C VAL A 355 12.05 -3.41 -8.07
N GLN A 356 12.95 -4.20 -8.68
CA GLN A 356 13.44 -3.95 -10.04
C GLN A 356 12.30 -4.03 -11.07
N LEU A 357 11.41 -5.01 -10.98
CA LEU A 357 10.20 -5.09 -11.83
C LEU A 357 9.35 -3.83 -11.70
N HIS A 358 9.06 -3.42 -10.47
CA HIS A 358 8.28 -2.21 -10.19
C HIS A 358 8.96 -0.92 -10.68
N SER A 359 10.30 -0.89 -10.73
CA SER A 359 11.03 0.23 -11.32
C SER A 359 10.81 0.35 -12.83
N MET A 360 10.81 -0.78 -13.54
CA MET A 360 10.50 -0.85 -14.96
C MET A 360 9.06 -0.39 -15.23
N TYR A 361 8.13 -0.84 -14.39
CA TYR A 361 6.71 -0.46 -14.48
C TYR A 361 6.49 1.03 -14.26
N ALA A 362 7.08 1.62 -13.23
CA ALA A 362 6.86 3.04 -12.94
C ALA A 362 7.60 3.99 -13.91
N LEU A 363 8.74 3.56 -14.46
CA LEU A 363 9.58 4.37 -15.33
C LEU A 363 9.37 4.07 -16.82
N HIS A 364 8.44 3.17 -17.15
CA HIS A 364 8.13 2.70 -18.49
C HIS A 364 9.37 2.25 -19.26
N ALA A 365 10.21 1.42 -18.63
CA ALA A 365 11.50 0.98 -19.17
C ALA A 365 11.54 -0.54 -19.42
N ASP A 366 12.16 -0.98 -20.51
CA ASP A 366 12.45 -2.40 -20.78
C ASP A 366 11.19 -3.32 -20.76
N LEU A 367 10.09 -2.94 -21.43
CA LEU A 367 8.79 -3.65 -21.39
C LEU A 367 8.88 -5.17 -21.67
N ASP A 368 9.65 -5.55 -22.69
CA ASP A 368 9.84 -6.96 -23.09
C ASP A 368 10.54 -7.78 -22.02
N VAL A 369 11.48 -7.17 -21.33
CA VAL A 369 12.23 -7.79 -20.26
C VAL A 369 11.42 -7.81 -18.98
N ALA A 370 10.66 -6.75 -18.68
CA ALA A 370 9.74 -6.68 -17.56
C ALA A 370 8.66 -7.78 -17.64
N CYS A 371 8.18 -8.10 -18.83
CA CYS A 371 7.24 -9.21 -19.06
C CYS A 371 7.85 -10.56 -18.66
N VAL A 372 9.07 -10.87 -19.11
CA VAL A 372 9.74 -12.14 -18.78
C VAL A 372 10.12 -12.21 -17.30
N LEU A 373 10.61 -11.10 -16.72
CA LEU A 373 10.94 -11.04 -15.30
C LEU A 373 9.68 -11.25 -14.43
N ASN A 374 8.54 -10.69 -14.83
CA ASN A 374 7.26 -10.95 -14.18
C ASN A 374 6.95 -12.45 -14.16
N GLU A 375 7.05 -13.15 -15.31
CA GLU A 375 6.79 -14.61 -15.34
C GLU A 375 7.74 -15.41 -14.46
N ALA A 376 9.01 -15.01 -14.39
CA ALA A 376 9.99 -15.67 -13.53
C ALA A 376 9.65 -15.46 -12.04
N LEU A 377 9.31 -14.23 -11.65
CA LEU A 377 8.95 -13.91 -10.27
C LEU A 377 7.66 -14.61 -9.84
N LEU A 378 6.63 -14.65 -10.69
CA LEU A 378 5.36 -15.34 -10.41
C LEU A 378 5.57 -16.84 -10.22
N ARG A 379 6.39 -17.48 -11.07
CA ARG A 379 6.72 -18.91 -10.92
C ARG A 379 7.51 -19.19 -9.65
N HIS A 380 8.46 -18.33 -9.28
CA HIS A 380 9.26 -18.50 -8.07
C HIS A 380 8.49 -18.18 -6.77
N LEU A 381 7.42 -17.38 -6.84
CA LEU A 381 6.54 -17.16 -5.69
C LEU A 381 5.91 -18.46 -5.18
N LEU A 382 5.65 -19.42 -6.09
CA LEU A 382 5.17 -20.76 -5.74
C LEU A 382 6.19 -21.47 -4.82
N THR A 383 7.47 -21.45 -5.20
CA THR A 383 8.53 -22.11 -4.42
C THR A 383 8.78 -21.44 -3.07
N LEU A 384 8.69 -20.11 -2.99
CA LEU A 384 8.82 -19.39 -1.71
C LEU A 384 7.68 -19.71 -0.75
N THR A 385 6.50 -20.01 -1.28
CA THR A 385 5.33 -20.37 -0.48
C THR A 385 5.45 -21.78 0.05
N ASP A 386 5.90 -22.73 -0.76
CA ASP A 386 6.18 -24.11 -0.33
C ASP A 386 7.30 -24.16 0.73
N ALA A 387 8.34 -23.34 0.56
CA ALA A 387 9.43 -23.20 1.54
C ALA A 387 9.03 -22.40 2.79
N HIS A 388 7.86 -21.76 2.80
CA HIS A 388 7.35 -20.90 3.87
C HIS A 388 8.28 -19.74 4.25
N GLU A 389 9.07 -19.24 3.29
CA GLU A 389 10.05 -18.17 3.53
C GLU A 389 9.40 -16.80 3.78
N LEU A 390 8.21 -16.56 3.21
CA LEU A 390 7.48 -15.30 3.33
C LEU A 390 6.46 -15.34 4.46
N ARG A 391 6.39 -14.29 5.29
CA ARG A 391 5.37 -14.11 6.35
C ARG A 391 4.04 -13.68 5.74
N ALA A 392 2.95 -13.84 6.50
CA ALA A 392 1.61 -13.42 6.06
C ALA A 392 1.56 -11.95 5.62
N VAL A 393 2.24 -11.07 6.37
CA VAL A 393 2.37 -9.64 6.04
C VAL A 393 3.15 -9.39 4.75
N ASP A 394 4.08 -10.28 4.37
CA ASP A 394 4.88 -10.10 3.16
C ASP A 394 4.01 -10.37 1.91
N TYR A 395 3.16 -11.41 1.92
CA TYR A 395 2.18 -11.64 0.87
C TYR A 395 1.22 -10.47 0.68
N LEU A 396 0.69 -9.94 1.78
CA LEU A 396 -0.21 -8.79 1.75
C LEU A 396 0.50 -7.57 1.14
N ARG A 397 1.72 -7.27 1.60
CA ARG A 397 2.52 -6.15 1.07
C ARG A 397 2.82 -6.30 -0.42
N ILE A 398 3.10 -7.52 -0.90
CA ILE A 398 3.35 -7.79 -2.32
C ILE A 398 2.11 -7.43 -3.14
N VAL A 399 0.94 -7.99 -2.80
CA VAL A 399 -0.32 -7.75 -3.52
C VAL A 399 -0.73 -6.27 -3.46
N VAL A 400 -0.67 -5.65 -2.29
CA VAL A 400 -1.02 -4.22 -2.11
C VAL A 400 -0.08 -3.31 -2.88
N THR A 401 1.22 -3.61 -2.94
CA THR A 401 2.17 -2.84 -3.74
C THR A 401 1.82 -2.86 -5.23
N SER A 402 1.45 -4.03 -5.76
CA SER A 402 1.03 -4.19 -7.15
C SER A 402 -0.29 -3.49 -7.47
N ILE A 403 -1.27 -3.57 -6.57
CA ILE A 403 -2.54 -2.84 -6.67
C ILE A 403 -2.31 -1.32 -6.68
N CYS A 404 -1.52 -0.81 -5.72
CA CYS A 404 -1.20 0.61 -5.63
C CYS A 404 -0.38 1.09 -6.82
N ALA A 405 0.54 0.28 -7.35
CA ALA A 405 1.28 0.61 -8.56
C ALA A 405 0.34 0.74 -9.78
N SER A 406 -0.62 -0.19 -9.94
CA SER A 406 -1.65 -0.11 -10.97
C SER A 406 -2.54 1.14 -10.82
N TRP A 407 -2.92 1.48 -9.59
CA TRP A 407 -3.68 2.69 -9.29
C TRP A 407 -2.89 3.97 -9.60
N ALA A 408 -1.64 4.04 -9.15
CA ALA A 408 -0.75 5.16 -9.38
C ALA A 408 -0.45 5.40 -10.87
N ALA A 409 -0.30 4.34 -11.67
CA ALA A 409 -0.11 4.42 -13.11
C ALA A 409 -1.29 5.09 -13.85
N ARG A 410 -2.51 5.00 -13.29
CA ARG A 410 -3.70 5.69 -13.83
C ARG A 410 -3.82 7.13 -13.33
N LEU A 411 -3.41 7.39 -12.09
CA LEU A 411 -3.44 8.73 -11.50
C LEU A 411 -2.39 9.67 -12.09
N TRP A 412 -1.20 9.15 -12.38
CA TRP A 412 -0.07 9.96 -12.83
C TRP A 412 0.14 9.80 -14.32
N ARG A 413 0.30 10.94 -15.00
CA ARG A 413 0.79 10.94 -16.38
C ARG A 413 2.16 10.23 -16.43
N ALA A 414 2.41 9.55 -17.55
CA ALA A 414 3.69 8.93 -17.84
C ALA A 414 4.85 9.91 -17.56
N PRO A 415 5.97 9.43 -17.00
CA PRO A 415 7.10 10.29 -16.69
C PRO A 415 7.61 10.98 -17.97
N PRO A 416 7.94 12.29 -17.92
CA PRO A 416 8.45 13.04 -19.08
C PRO A 416 9.77 12.47 -19.63
N SER A 417 10.46 11.64 -18.85
CA SER A 417 11.66 10.89 -19.23
C SER A 417 11.37 9.39 -19.27
N SER A 418 10.34 8.96 -20.00
CA SER A 418 10.19 7.55 -20.34
C SER A 418 11.52 7.06 -20.93
N ARG A 419 12.14 6.07 -20.29
CA ARG A 419 13.34 5.42 -20.84
C ARG A 419 12.85 4.42 -21.91
N LEU A 420 13.73 3.99 -22.81
CA LEU A 420 13.40 3.21 -24.00
C LEU A 420 12.25 2.20 -23.76
N PRO A 421 11.20 2.19 -24.60
CA PRO A 421 10.02 1.38 -24.35
C PRO A 421 10.30 -0.13 -24.38
N LEU A 422 11.30 -0.57 -25.15
CA LEU A 422 11.85 -1.93 -25.12
C LEU A 422 13.36 -1.87 -24.88
N ALA A 423 13.90 -2.94 -24.32
CA ALA A 423 15.31 -3.02 -23.94
C ALA A 423 16.30 -2.94 -25.11
N THR A 424 15.84 -3.23 -26.33
CA THR A 424 16.62 -3.17 -27.57
C THR A 424 16.37 -1.91 -28.40
N GLY A 425 15.63 -0.92 -27.89
CA GLY A 425 15.28 0.31 -28.59
C GLY A 425 13.78 0.47 -28.83
N THR A 426 13.35 1.56 -29.47
CA THR A 426 11.94 1.75 -29.83
C THR A 426 11.49 0.68 -30.82
N PRO A 427 10.32 0.04 -30.60
CA PRO A 427 9.75 -0.83 -31.63
C PRO A 427 9.55 0.01 -32.89
N TYR A 428 9.82 -0.57 -34.06
CA TYR A 428 9.64 0.07 -35.35
C TYR A 428 9.04 -0.93 -36.33
N SER A 429 8.04 -0.49 -37.09
CA SER A 429 7.53 -1.23 -38.24
C SER A 429 7.25 -0.25 -39.38
N ARG A 430 7.59 -0.65 -40.60
CA ARG A 430 7.22 0.11 -41.81
C ARG A 430 5.73 0.01 -42.14
N HIS A 431 5.02 -0.94 -41.52
CA HIS A 431 3.62 -1.27 -41.77
C HIS A 431 2.68 -0.70 -40.71
N LEU A 432 3.21 -0.06 -39.66
CA LEU A 432 2.44 0.56 -38.58
C LEU A 432 2.98 1.97 -38.32
N ASP A 433 2.07 2.93 -38.17
CA ASP A 433 2.45 4.30 -37.87
C ASP A 433 3.10 4.42 -36.48
N ALA A 434 4.07 5.33 -36.33
CA ALA A 434 4.81 5.52 -35.09
C ALA A 434 3.90 5.94 -33.92
N SER A 435 2.87 6.76 -34.17
CA SER A 435 1.93 7.19 -33.13
C SER A 435 1.02 6.05 -32.67
N ALA A 436 0.58 5.19 -33.59
CA ALA A 436 -0.19 4.00 -33.27
C ALA A 436 0.62 3.02 -32.41
N LEU A 437 1.90 2.84 -32.75
CA LEU A 437 2.81 1.99 -32.00
C LEU A 437 3.12 2.54 -30.60
N GLU A 438 3.31 3.86 -30.46
CA GLU A 438 3.46 4.51 -29.15
C GLU A 438 2.23 4.29 -28.28
N GLU A 439 1.04 4.38 -28.85
CA GLU A 439 -0.22 4.13 -28.15
C GLU A 439 -0.34 2.66 -27.70
N HIS A 440 0.05 1.70 -28.54
CA HIS A 440 0.09 0.29 -28.13
C HIS A 440 1.04 0.05 -26.97
N VAL A 441 2.24 0.64 -27.01
CA VAL A 441 3.22 0.55 -25.91
C VAL A 441 2.67 1.18 -24.62
N ARG A 442 2.03 2.35 -24.72
CA ARG A 442 1.43 3.03 -23.58
C ARG A 442 0.34 2.18 -22.93
N LYS A 443 -0.56 1.61 -23.73
CA LYS A 443 -1.59 0.68 -23.23
C LYS A 443 -1.00 -0.64 -22.73
N ALA A 444 0.12 -1.09 -23.29
CA ALA A 444 0.79 -2.31 -22.84
C ALA A 444 1.26 -2.21 -21.39
N TRP A 445 1.78 -1.06 -20.95
CA TRP A 445 2.12 -0.86 -19.53
C TRP A 445 0.89 -0.98 -18.61
N GLU A 446 -0.22 -0.37 -19.01
CA GLU A 446 -1.49 -0.44 -18.25
C GLU A 446 -1.99 -1.89 -18.11
N THR A 447 -2.01 -2.63 -19.23
CA THR A 447 -2.42 -4.04 -19.24
C THR A 447 -1.44 -4.94 -18.47
N MET A 448 -0.14 -4.65 -18.51
CA MET A 448 0.88 -5.36 -17.74
C MET A 448 0.69 -5.21 -16.23
N HIS A 449 0.31 -4.02 -15.74
CA HIS A 449 -0.02 -3.81 -14.33
C HIS A 449 -1.17 -4.69 -13.87
N VAL A 450 -2.26 -4.75 -14.63
CA VAL A 450 -3.42 -5.61 -14.33
C VAL A 450 -3.00 -7.08 -14.36
N SER A 451 -2.28 -7.47 -15.41
CA SER A 451 -1.78 -8.82 -15.58
C SER A 451 -0.89 -9.26 -14.42
N HIS A 452 -0.04 -8.37 -13.90
CA HIS A 452 0.82 -8.63 -12.75
C HIS A 452 0.02 -8.89 -11.47
N VAL A 453 -1.00 -8.06 -11.16
CA VAL A 453 -1.87 -8.25 -9.99
C VAL A 453 -2.62 -9.58 -10.09
N LEU A 454 -3.24 -9.87 -11.23
CA LEU A 454 -3.96 -11.13 -11.44
C LEU A 454 -3.02 -12.34 -11.38
N GLY A 455 -1.80 -12.21 -11.90
CA GLY A 455 -0.78 -13.24 -11.85
C GLY A 455 -0.32 -13.58 -10.43
N LEU A 456 -0.12 -12.56 -9.58
CA LEU A 456 0.20 -12.76 -8.17
C LEU A 456 -0.92 -13.53 -7.45
N LEU A 457 -2.17 -13.12 -7.65
CA LEU A 457 -3.32 -13.78 -7.04
C LEU A 457 -3.46 -15.23 -7.54
N ALA A 458 -3.36 -15.45 -8.86
CA ALA A 458 -3.40 -16.80 -9.43
C ALA A 458 -2.30 -17.71 -8.88
N ALA A 459 -1.07 -17.20 -8.71
CA ALA A 459 0.02 -17.95 -8.09
C ALA A 459 -0.33 -18.36 -6.65
N LEU A 460 -0.87 -17.44 -5.84
CA LEU A 460 -1.28 -17.76 -4.47
C LEU A 460 -2.46 -18.75 -4.44
N PHE A 461 -3.42 -18.62 -5.36
CA PHE A 461 -4.54 -19.56 -5.49
C PHE A 461 -4.04 -20.98 -5.79
N VAL A 462 -3.03 -21.14 -6.64
CA VAL A 462 -2.45 -22.44 -6.98
C VAL A 462 -1.84 -23.13 -5.76
N VAL A 463 -1.10 -22.40 -4.91
CA VAL A 463 -0.49 -23.02 -3.71
C VAL A 463 -1.56 -23.37 -2.68
N VAL A 464 -2.56 -22.52 -2.50
CA VAL A 464 -3.69 -22.79 -1.60
C VAL A 464 -4.52 -23.98 -2.09
N ARG A 465 -4.73 -24.11 -3.40
CA ARG A 465 -5.38 -25.27 -4.02
C ARG A 465 -4.66 -26.57 -3.66
N GLN A 466 -3.33 -26.60 -3.68
CA GLN A 466 -2.56 -27.81 -3.32
C GLN A 466 -2.81 -28.23 -1.86
N GLU A 467 -2.81 -27.27 -0.93
CA GLU A 467 -3.14 -27.53 0.48
C GLU A 467 -4.58 -28.04 0.65
N LEU A 468 -5.56 -27.38 0.04
CA LEU A 468 -6.98 -27.74 0.17
C LEU A 468 -7.27 -29.13 -0.42
N VAL A 469 -6.73 -29.45 -1.59
CA VAL A 469 -6.89 -30.77 -2.21
C VAL A 469 -6.32 -31.87 -1.30
N ALA A 470 -5.12 -31.66 -0.77
CA ALA A 470 -4.49 -32.63 0.14
C ALA A 470 -5.35 -32.86 1.40
N MET A 471 -5.89 -31.78 1.98
CA MET A 471 -6.76 -31.88 3.16
C MET A 471 -8.09 -32.61 2.84
N LEU A 472 -8.75 -32.26 1.75
CA LEU A 472 -10.03 -32.87 1.34
C LEU A 472 -9.87 -34.37 1.02
N GLN A 473 -8.73 -34.79 0.46
CA GLN A 473 -8.45 -36.21 0.19
C GLN A 473 -8.32 -37.06 1.46
N THR A 474 -8.00 -36.45 2.61
CA THR A 474 -7.90 -37.15 3.89
C THR A 474 -9.24 -37.31 4.60
N GLN A 475 -10.30 -36.62 4.15
CA GLN A 475 -11.63 -36.76 4.72
C GLN A 475 -12.30 -38.06 4.23
N SER A 476 -12.99 -38.75 5.15
CA SER A 476 -13.82 -39.91 4.78
C SER A 476 -15.08 -39.44 4.06
N SER A 477 -15.40 -40.06 2.92
CA SER A 477 -16.60 -39.76 2.12
C SER A 477 -17.92 -40.05 2.83
N THR A 478 -17.88 -40.68 4.00
CA THR A 478 -19.03 -41.07 4.82
C THR A 478 -19.24 -40.19 6.06
N ALA A 479 -18.36 -39.22 6.30
CA ALA A 479 -18.45 -38.33 7.45
C ALA A 479 -19.46 -37.21 7.22
N GLU A 480 -20.14 -36.77 8.28
CA GLU A 480 -20.96 -35.55 8.24
C GLU A 480 -20.12 -34.34 7.80
N PRO A 481 -20.72 -33.34 7.11
CA PRO A 481 -20.01 -32.12 6.74
C PRO A 481 -19.44 -31.42 7.98
N GLN A 482 -18.12 -31.22 8.01
CA GLN A 482 -17.42 -30.56 9.10
C GLN A 482 -16.45 -29.52 8.55
N LEU A 483 -16.26 -28.44 9.29
CA LEU A 483 -15.23 -27.46 8.97
C LEU A 483 -13.85 -28.09 9.08
N LEU A 484 -13.06 -27.97 8.03
CA LEU A 484 -11.64 -28.30 8.11
C LEU A 484 -10.89 -27.28 8.99
N PRO A 485 -9.78 -27.69 9.64
CA PRO A 485 -8.89 -26.74 10.29
C PRO A 485 -8.24 -25.85 9.23
N VAL A 486 -8.11 -24.54 9.47
CA VAL A 486 -7.46 -23.64 8.51
C VAL A 486 -5.97 -23.99 8.41
N GLY A 487 -5.57 -24.41 7.21
CA GLY A 487 -4.19 -24.79 6.87
C GLY A 487 -3.19 -23.65 7.03
N ARG A 488 -1.90 -23.99 7.09
CA ARG A 488 -0.83 -23.02 7.32
C ARG A 488 -0.64 -22.11 6.11
N VAL A 489 -0.72 -22.65 4.90
CA VAL A 489 -0.58 -21.88 3.66
C VAL A 489 -1.76 -20.93 3.54
N LEU A 490 -2.98 -21.45 3.62
CA LEU A 490 -4.21 -20.68 3.56
C LEU A 490 -4.21 -19.56 4.61
N ARG A 491 -3.90 -19.85 5.88
CA ARG A 491 -3.84 -18.82 6.93
C ARG A 491 -2.87 -17.67 6.58
N ARG A 492 -1.73 -17.97 5.97
CA ARG A 492 -0.71 -16.96 5.63
C ARG A 492 -1.10 -16.14 4.40
N THR A 493 -1.78 -16.73 3.43
CA THR A 493 -2.15 -16.04 2.18
C THR A 493 -3.51 -15.37 2.24
N LEU A 494 -4.41 -15.80 3.14
CA LEU A 494 -5.79 -15.30 3.26
C LEU A 494 -5.91 -13.76 3.26
N PRO A 495 -5.12 -13.00 4.04
CA PRO A 495 -5.19 -11.53 3.99
C PRO A 495 -4.90 -10.97 2.59
N ALA A 496 -3.91 -11.53 1.90
CA ALA A 496 -3.55 -11.11 0.54
C ALA A 496 -4.61 -11.51 -0.49
N LEU A 497 -5.19 -12.71 -0.37
CA LEU A 497 -6.28 -13.17 -1.24
C LEU A 497 -7.52 -12.30 -1.08
N ARG A 498 -7.91 -12.02 0.16
CA ARG A 498 -9.07 -11.21 0.50
C ARG A 498 -8.94 -9.80 -0.08
N ILE A 499 -7.85 -9.10 0.24
CA ILE A 499 -7.61 -7.74 -0.27
C ILE A 499 -7.46 -7.73 -1.80
N GLY A 500 -6.83 -8.76 -2.37
CA GLY A 500 -6.76 -8.96 -3.81
C GLY A 500 -8.14 -9.05 -4.47
N LEU A 501 -9.04 -9.86 -3.92
CA LEU A 501 -10.40 -10.01 -4.44
C LEU A 501 -11.26 -8.77 -4.24
N LYS A 502 -11.06 -8.01 -3.15
CA LYS A 502 -11.68 -6.69 -2.97
C LYS A 502 -11.29 -5.72 -4.09
N TRP A 503 -10.04 -5.78 -4.55
CA TRP A 503 -9.60 -4.99 -5.70
C TRP A 503 -10.25 -5.49 -7.00
N VAL A 504 -10.24 -6.81 -7.26
CA VAL A 504 -10.86 -7.40 -8.47
C VAL A 504 -12.35 -7.03 -8.55
N LYS A 505 -13.10 -7.20 -7.47
CA LYS A 505 -14.51 -6.82 -7.34
C LYS A 505 -14.75 -5.36 -7.71
N GLY A 506 -13.89 -4.45 -7.23
CA GLY A 506 -14.02 -3.02 -7.49
C GLY A 506 -13.55 -2.57 -8.88
N HIS A 507 -12.96 -3.48 -9.67
CA HIS A 507 -12.28 -3.17 -10.93
C HIS A 507 -12.67 -4.10 -12.08
N LEU A 508 -13.81 -4.80 -12.02
CA LEU A 508 -14.25 -5.75 -13.04
C LEU A 508 -14.28 -5.14 -14.45
N GLU A 509 -14.88 -3.96 -14.61
CA GLU A 509 -14.93 -3.25 -15.90
C GLU A 509 -13.54 -2.85 -16.40
N TYR A 510 -12.67 -2.42 -15.49
CA TYR A 510 -11.30 -2.04 -15.83
C TYR A 510 -10.48 -3.25 -16.28
N ILE A 511 -10.59 -4.38 -15.57
CA ILE A 511 -9.95 -5.65 -15.93
C ILE A 511 -10.46 -6.12 -17.29
N HIS A 512 -11.77 -6.05 -17.53
CA HIS A 512 -12.38 -6.39 -18.80
C HIS A 512 -11.83 -5.52 -19.93
N ALA A 513 -11.82 -4.19 -19.75
CA ALA A 513 -11.29 -3.24 -20.72
C ALA A 513 -9.82 -3.51 -21.07
N CYS A 514 -8.97 -3.75 -20.05
CA CYS A 514 -7.57 -4.11 -20.25
C CYS A 514 -7.40 -5.41 -21.05
N ARG A 515 -8.22 -6.43 -20.78
CA ARG A 515 -8.21 -7.68 -21.54
C ARG A 515 -8.61 -7.45 -23.00
N THR A 516 -9.71 -6.77 -23.27
CA THR A 516 -10.15 -6.46 -24.65
C THR A 516 -9.09 -5.66 -25.41
N HIS A 517 -8.45 -4.70 -24.75
CA HIS A 517 -7.34 -3.97 -25.36
C HIS A 517 -6.16 -4.88 -25.69
N ALA A 518 -5.77 -5.78 -24.79
CA ALA A 518 -4.67 -6.70 -25.01
C ALA A 518 -4.97 -7.69 -26.15
N ALA A 519 -6.19 -8.23 -26.20
CA ALA A 519 -6.64 -9.11 -27.29
C ALA A 519 -6.58 -8.39 -28.65
N HIS A 520 -7.19 -7.20 -28.75
CA HIS A 520 -7.18 -6.42 -29.98
C HIS A 520 -5.76 -6.02 -30.42
N ALA A 521 -4.94 -5.52 -29.48
CA ALA A 521 -3.56 -5.14 -29.75
C ALA A 521 -2.74 -6.34 -30.24
N SER A 522 -2.90 -7.50 -29.60
CA SER A 522 -2.27 -8.74 -30.04
C SER A 522 -2.61 -9.06 -31.49
N GLU A 523 -3.89 -9.03 -31.88
CA GLU A 523 -4.30 -9.35 -33.24
C GLU A 523 -3.79 -8.34 -34.27
N GLU A 524 -3.92 -7.04 -33.99
CA GLU A 524 -3.49 -5.98 -34.88
C GLU A 524 -1.97 -6.01 -35.10
N LEU A 525 -1.20 -6.08 -34.01
CA LEU A 525 0.25 -6.19 -34.09
C LEU A 525 0.67 -7.50 -34.78
N GLN A 526 -0.06 -8.60 -34.58
CA GLN A 526 0.24 -9.85 -35.28
C GLN A 526 -0.02 -9.74 -36.79
N ARG A 527 -1.08 -9.05 -37.22
CA ARG A 527 -1.33 -8.80 -38.66
C ARG A 527 -0.19 -7.99 -39.29
N VAL A 528 0.37 -7.03 -38.56
CA VAL A 528 1.55 -6.24 -38.98
C VAL A 528 2.79 -7.13 -39.11
N VAL A 529 3.02 -8.00 -38.13
CA VAL A 529 4.13 -8.97 -38.12
C VAL A 529 4.03 -9.92 -39.31
N ASP A 530 2.84 -10.42 -39.62
CA ASP A 530 2.60 -11.38 -40.70
C ASP A 530 2.79 -10.78 -42.11
N GLN A 531 2.71 -9.44 -42.24
CA GLN A 531 3.01 -8.73 -43.48
C GLN A 531 4.51 -8.57 -43.73
N THR A 532 5.35 -8.92 -42.75
CA THR A 532 6.80 -8.76 -42.83
C THR A 532 7.44 -9.96 -43.55
N THR A 533 8.02 -9.70 -44.73
CA THR A 533 8.44 -10.74 -45.67
C THR A 533 9.81 -11.38 -45.39
N THR A 534 10.61 -10.84 -44.48
CA THR A 534 11.98 -11.31 -44.20
C THR A 534 12.16 -11.80 -42.77
N ALA A 535 12.46 -13.09 -42.59
CA ALA A 535 12.70 -13.71 -41.27
C ALA A 535 13.80 -13.02 -40.44
N SER A 536 14.82 -12.43 -41.09
CA SER A 536 15.88 -11.69 -40.40
C SER A 536 15.42 -10.40 -39.73
N SER A 537 14.28 -9.83 -40.15
CA SER A 537 13.72 -8.63 -39.53
C SER A 537 12.88 -8.95 -38.28
N LEU A 538 12.14 -10.07 -38.32
CA LEU A 538 11.38 -10.63 -37.19
C LEU A 538 12.26 -10.94 -35.97
N ALA A 539 13.49 -11.40 -36.19
CA ALA A 539 14.46 -11.71 -35.14
C ALA A 539 14.77 -10.50 -34.20
N THR A 540 14.59 -9.29 -34.70
CA THR A 540 14.84 -8.03 -33.96
C THR A 540 13.61 -7.15 -33.83
N ASP A 541 12.43 -7.65 -34.21
CA ASP A 541 11.23 -6.84 -34.32
C ASP A 541 10.56 -6.63 -32.94
N GLY A 542 10.56 -5.38 -32.48
CA GLY A 542 9.87 -4.98 -31.26
C GLY A 542 8.34 -5.12 -31.36
N VAL A 543 7.76 -5.09 -32.57
CA VAL A 543 6.33 -5.30 -32.79
C VAL A 543 5.93 -6.75 -32.55
N ALA A 544 6.74 -7.72 -33.01
CA ALA A 544 6.52 -9.14 -32.74
C ALA A 544 6.56 -9.46 -31.24
N ARG A 545 7.54 -8.87 -30.52
CA ARG A 545 7.62 -8.99 -29.06
C ARG A 545 6.38 -8.39 -28.39
N LEU A 546 5.96 -7.20 -28.80
CA LEU A 546 4.78 -6.54 -28.25
C LEU A 546 3.50 -7.37 -28.48
N ALA A 547 3.31 -7.93 -29.68
CA ALA A 547 2.21 -8.84 -29.97
C ALA A 547 2.23 -10.08 -29.05
N CYS A 548 3.41 -10.67 -28.83
CA CYS A 548 3.59 -11.80 -27.94
C CYS A 548 3.27 -11.46 -26.46
N ILE A 549 3.72 -10.30 -25.99
CA ILE A 549 3.42 -9.80 -24.64
C ILE A 549 1.90 -9.60 -24.47
N GLN A 550 1.24 -8.94 -25.42
CA GLN A 550 -0.21 -8.70 -25.35
C GLN A 550 -1.01 -10.00 -25.39
N ARG A 551 -0.60 -11.01 -26.17
CA ARG A 551 -1.19 -12.37 -26.08
C ARG A 551 -1.05 -12.99 -24.70
N SER A 552 0.14 -12.89 -24.10
CA SER A 552 0.40 -13.42 -22.76
C SER A 552 -0.49 -12.75 -21.71
N VAL A 553 -0.68 -11.43 -21.83
CA VAL A 553 -1.56 -10.67 -20.94
C VAL A 553 -3.02 -11.10 -21.08
N ASP A 554 -3.55 -11.20 -22.31
CA ASP A 554 -4.94 -11.67 -22.53
C ASP A 554 -5.14 -13.09 -21.98
N ALA A 555 -4.24 -14.02 -22.29
CA ALA A 555 -4.29 -15.39 -21.79
C ALA A 555 -4.28 -15.46 -20.26
N ARG A 556 -3.52 -14.60 -19.58
CA ARG A 556 -3.52 -14.52 -18.11
C ARG A 556 -4.84 -13.97 -17.58
N CYS A 557 -5.34 -12.88 -18.15
CA CYS A 557 -6.62 -12.30 -17.74
C CYS A 557 -7.77 -13.30 -17.91
N GLN A 558 -7.73 -14.13 -18.95
CA GLN A 558 -8.72 -15.19 -19.16
C GLN A 558 -8.55 -16.36 -18.18
N SER A 559 -7.34 -16.90 -18.04
CA SER A 559 -7.08 -18.06 -17.18
C SER A 559 -7.24 -17.78 -15.68
N PHE A 560 -7.09 -16.52 -15.25
CA PHE A 560 -7.32 -16.09 -13.88
C PHE A 560 -8.68 -16.56 -13.34
N TRP A 561 -9.74 -16.45 -14.13
CA TRP A 561 -11.10 -16.83 -13.72
C TRP A 561 -11.23 -18.34 -13.48
N SER A 562 -10.61 -19.17 -14.32
CA SER A 562 -10.61 -20.63 -14.12
C SER A 562 -9.90 -21.02 -12.83
N VAL A 563 -8.77 -20.38 -12.52
CA VAL A 563 -8.03 -20.64 -11.27
C VAL A 563 -8.84 -20.15 -10.05
N LEU A 564 -9.53 -19.01 -10.17
CA LEU A 564 -10.41 -18.52 -9.11
C LEU A 564 -11.60 -19.47 -8.87
N VAL A 565 -12.28 -19.92 -9.92
CA VAL A 565 -13.39 -20.91 -9.86
C VAL A 565 -12.96 -22.15 -9.10
N ASP A 566 -11.82 -22.73 -9.48
CA ASP A 566 -11.26 -23.91 -8.82
C ASP A 566 -11.04 -23.65 -7.32
N LEU A 567 -10.42 -22.52 -6.97
CA LEU A 567 -10.15 -22.17 -5.59
C LEU A 567 -11.45 -22.00 -4.78
N VAL A 568 -12.41 -21.19 -5.26
CA VAL A 568 -13.61 -20.89 -4.47
C VAL A 568 -14.49 -22.12 -4.28
N ASN A 569 -14.54 -23.03 -5.26
CA ASN A 569 -15.23 -24.31 -5.11
C ASN A 569 -14.52 -25.22 -4.09
N LEU A 570 -13.19 -25.26 -4.07
CA LEU A 570 -12.43 -25.99 -3.05
C LEU A 570 -12.60 -25.40 -1.65
N ILE A 571 -12.61 -24.07 -1.53
CA ILE A 571 -12.89 -23.40 -0.26
C ILE A 571 -14.31 -23.75 0.20
N ARG A 572 -15.32 -23.73 -0.68
CA ARG A 572 -16.69 -24.14 -0.32
C ARG A 572 -16.79 -25.58 0.14
N ALA A 573 -16.05 -26.49 -0.50
CA ALA A 573 -16.01 -27.88 -0.09
C ALA A 573 -15.35 -28.06 1.28
N ALA A 574 -14.24 -27.35 1.54
CA ALA A 574 -13.51 -27.41 2.80
C ALA A 574 -14.19 -26.67 3.97
N TYR A 575 -14.93 -25.61 3.64
CA TYR A 575 -15.58 -24.70 4.58
C TYR A 575 -17.00 -24.38 4.10
N PRO A 576 -17.96 -25.30 4.28
CA PRO A 576 -19.34 -25.07 3.90
C PRO A 576 -19.90 -23.81 4.56
N PHE A 577 -20.56 -22.96 3.77
CA PHE A 577 -21.00 -21.63 4.19
C PHE A 577 -21.83 -21.65 5.48
N ASP A 578 -22.82 -22.55 5.55
CA ASP A 578 -23.75 -22.64 6.68
C ASP A 578 -23.10 -23.11 7.99
N LEU A 579 -21.89 -23.68 7.91
CA LEU A 579 -21.13 -24.12 9.08
C LEU A 579 -20.16 -23.05 9.59
N LEU A 580 -19.91 -21.97 8.84
CA LEU A 580 -18.99 -20.93 9.25
C LEU A 580 -19.55 -20.15 10.46
N PRO A 581 -18.77 -19.95 11.54
CA PRO A 581 -19.27 -19.35 12.79
C PRO A 581 -19.94 -17.99 12.62
N ASN A 582 -19.46 -17.19 11.67
CA ASN A 582 -19.88 -15.81 11.45
C ASN A 582 -20.85 -15.66 10.27
N ALA A 583 -21.32 -16.76 9.67
CA ALA A 583 -22.21 -16.71 8.50
C ALA A 583 -23.56 -16.05 8.81
N ARG A 584 -24.01 -16.12 10.06
CA ARG A 584 -25.25 -15.47 10.53
C ARG A 584 -25.09 -13.97 10.74
N ASP A 585 -23.85 -13.49 10.81
CA ASP A 585 -23.51 -12.08 11.02
C ASP A 585 -23.25 -11.35 9.69
N VAL A 586 -23.58 -11.98 8.55
CA VAL A 586 -23.54 -11.35 7.23
C VAL A 586 -24.84 -10.58 7.01
N ASP A 587 -24.76 -9.28 6.74
CA ASP A 587 -25.96 -8.49 6.43
C ASP A 587 -26.44 -8.66 4.98
N GLU A 588 -27.58 -8.03 4.69
CA GLU A 588 -28.18 -7.93 3.35
C GLU A 588 -27.30 -7.17 2.33
N ALA A 589 -26.15 -6.63 2.71
CA ALA A 589 -25.18 -6.07 1.77
C ALA A 589 -23.99 -7.02 1.54
N GLY A 590 -23.98 -8.19 2.17
CA GLY A 590 -22.85 -9.11 2.15
C GLY A 590 -21.70 -8.67 3.06
N THR A 591 -21.94 -7.77 4.01
CA THR A 591 -20.92 -7.27 4.92
C THR A 591 -20.74 -8.24 6.09
N VAL A 592 -19.51 -8.71 6.29
CA VAL A 592 -19.13 -9.54 7.45
C VAL A 592 -18.70 -8.61 8.60
N TYR A 593 -19.44 -8.55 9.71
CA TYR A 593 -19.11 -7.71 10.88
C TYR A 593 -18.01 -8.30 11.77
N VAL A 594 -16.95 -8.87 11.18
CA VAL A 594 -15.82 -9.42 11.95
C VAL A 594 -14.58 -8.60 11.70
N HIS A 595 -14.01 -8.12 12.80
CA HIS A 595 -12.82 -7.30 12.80
C HIS A 595 -11.57 -8.11 12.38
N VAL A 596 -10.92 -7.70 11.30
CA VAL A 596 -9.65 -8.28 10.83
C VAL A 596 -8.60 -7.18 10.64
N MET A 597 -7.36 -7.46 11.03
CA MET A 597 -6.30 -6.43 11.15
C MET A 597 -5.99 -5.69 9.85
N GLU A 598 -6.09 -6.36 8.71
CA GLU A 598 -5.84 -5.72 7.41
C GLU A 598 -6.88 -4.66 7.04
N ASP A 599 -8.08 -4.67 7.65
CA ASP A 599 -9.11 -3.65 7.42
C ASP A 599 -8.72 -2.33 8.06
N ASP A 600 -8.15 -2.38 9.27
CA ASP A 600 -7.64 -1.19 9.94
C ASP A 600 -6.38 -0.65 9.24
N ASP A 601 -5.46 -1.56 8.88
CA ASP A 601 -4.20 -1.15 8.26
C ASP A 601 -4.44 -0.51 6.88
N LEU A 602 -5.38 -1.04 6.09
CA LEU A 602 -5.63 -0.59 4.72
C LEU A 602 -6.90 0.25 4.58
N ARG A 603 -7.48 0.71 5.70
CA ARG A 603 -8.60 1.65 5.72
C ARG A 603 -8.28 2.85 4.83
N ASP A 604 -9.25 3.26 4.02
CA ASP A 604 -9.15 4.39 3.08
C ASP A 604 -8.07 4.29 1.99
N LEU A 605 -7.47 3.12 1.79
CA LEU A 605 -6.60 2.89 0.64
C LEU A 605 -7.41 3.00 -0.65
N GLY A 606 -7.15 4.03 -1.44
CA GLY A 606 -7.91 4.43 -2.63
C GLY A 606 -8.34 3.27 -3.55
N PRO A 607 -7.43 2.40 -4.01
CA PRO A 607 -7.77 1.29 -4.89
C PRO A 607 -8.74 0.24 -4.34
N ILE A 608 -8.99 0.18 -3.03
CA ILE A 608 -9.94 -0.77 -2.43
C ILE A 608 -10.98 -0.08 -1.53
N ARG A 609 -10.91 1.25 -1.36
CA ARG A 609 -11.74 2.00 -0.42
C ARG A 609 -13.22 1.73 -0.60
N ARG A 610 -13.73 1.80 -1.84
CA ARG A 610 -15.17 1.62 -2.14
C ARG A 610 -15.66 0.19 -1.94
N THR A 611 -14.81 -0.81 -2.07
CA THR A 611 -15.19 -2.22 -1.87
C THR A 611 -15.07 -2.66 -0.42
N MET A 612 -14.20 -2.00 0.35
CA MET A 612 -14.05 -2.21 1.79
C MET A 612 -15.10 -1.42 2.59
N HIS A 613 -15.41 -0.19 2.16
CA HIS A 613 -16.36 0.71 2.80
C HIS A 613 -17.27 1.32 1.71
N PRO A 614 -18.38 0.66 1.36
CA PRO A 614 -19.28 1.11 0.29
C PRO A 614 -20.09 2.37 0.67
N THR A 615 -20.20 2.69 1.95
CA THR A 615 -20.84 3.91 2.43
C THR A 615 -19.89 5.10 2.26
N ASP A 616 -20.33 6.16 1.59
CA ASP A 616 -19.62 7.43 1.55
C ASP A 616 -19.68 8.10 2.93
N GLU A 617 -18.73 7.75 3.80
CA GLU A 617 -18.50 8.46 5.04
C GLU A 617 -18.13 9.93 4.75
N SER A 618 -18.50 10.83 5.66
CA SER A 618 -18.09 12.23 5.57
C SER A 618 -16.57 12.35 5.47
N GLN A 619 -16.04 13.31 4.71
CA GLN A 619 -14.59 13.61 4.72
C GLN A 619 -14.04 14.02 6.11
N TYR A 620 -14.93 14.32 7.06
CA TYR A 620 -14.61 14.63 8.45
C TYR A 620 -14.92 13.47 9.40
N ALA A 621 -15.31 12.30 8.88
CA ALA A 621 -15.51 11.12 9.70
C ALA A 621 -14.20 10.77 10.41
N VAL A 622 -14.33 10.40 11.68
CA VAL A 622 -13.22 9.92 12.48
C VAL A 622 -13.34 8.40 12.59
N PRO A 623 -12.26 7.63 12.39
CA PRO A 623 -12.33 6.19 12.51
C PRO A 623 -12.82 5.80 13.92
N THR A 624 -13.90 5.02 13.98
CA THR A 624 -14.31 4.41 15.25
C THR A 624 -13.37 3.24 15.52
N GLN A 625 -12.50 3.38 16.52
CA GLN A 625 -11.59 2.29 16.91
C GLN A 625 -12.35 1.26 17.74
N SER A 626 -12.95 0.28 17.07
CA SER A 626 -13.44 -0.92 17.75
C SER A 626 -12.27 -1.87 17.97
N ARG A 627 -11.40 -1.59 18.95
CA ARG A 627 -10.31 -2.49 19.34
C ARG A 627 -10.90 -3.76 19.99
N ALA A 628 -11.37 -4.69 19.17
CA ALA A 628 -11.62 -6.05 19.59
C ALA A 628 -10.30 -6.82 19.67
N ASP A 629 -10.22 -7.79 20.57
CA ASP A 629 -9.03 -8.58 20.83
C ASP A 629 -8.58 -9.33 19.55
N PRO A 630 -7.35 -9.12 19.04
CA PRO A 630 -6.84 -9.82 17.84
C PRO A 630 -6.80 -11.35 18.00
N ALA A 631 -7.01 -11.86 19.23
CA ALA A 631 -7.05 -13.28 19.56
C ALA A 631 -8.41 -13.97 19.37
N GLN A 632 -9.42 -13.33 18.76
CA GLN A 632 -10.72 -14.00 18.58
C GLN A 632 -10.60 -15.19 17.61
N ALA A 633 -10.87 -16.38 18.16
CA ALA A 633 -11.21 -17.56 17.39
C ALA A 633 -12.33 -17.18 16.40
N GLY A 634 -12.05 -17.26 15.09
CA GLY A 634 -13.00 -16.87 14.05
C GLY A 634 -12.48 -15.90 12.99
N SER A 635 -11.34 -15.22 13.19
CA SER A 635 -10.82 -14.26 12.19
C SER A 635 -10.43 -14.93 10.86
N ASP A 636 -9.83 -16.12 10.88
CA ASP A 636 -9.55 -16.88 9.67
C ASP A 636 -10.84 -17.29 8.94
N TYR A 637 -11.86 -17.73 9.68
CA TYR A 637 -13.16 -18.09 9.12
C TYR A 637 -13.92 -16.88 8.58
N ALA A 638 -13.76 -15.70 9.18
CA ALA A 638 -14.29 -14.46 8.65
C ALA A 638 -13.62 -14.07 7.33
N ARG A 639 -12.31 -14.25 7.19
CA ARG A 639 -11.61 -14.03 5.91
C ARG A 639 -12.09 -15.00 4.84
N ILE A 640 -12.29 -16.27 5.19
CA ILE A 640 -12.85 -17.29 4.28
C ILE A 640 -14.27 -16.90 3.85
N LEU A 641 -15.12 -16.49 4.82
CA LEU A 641 -16.48 -16.03 4.56
C LEU A 641 -16.49 -14.85 3.59
N ASP A 642 -15.66 -13.84 3.84
CA ASP A 642 -15.58 -12.64 2.99
C ASP A 642 -15.11 -12.97 1.56
N VAL A 643 -14.15 -13.90 1.40
CA VAL A 643 -13.74 -14.41 0.08
C VAL A 643 -14.90 -15.07 -0.66
N LEU A 644 -15.70 -15.89 0.03
CA LEU A 644 -16.86 -16.56 -0.56
C LEU A 644 -17.97 -15.59 -0.95
N VAL A 645 -18.23 -14.59 -0.10
CA VAL A 645 -19.23 -13.55 -0.36
C VAL A 645 -18.80 -12.67 -1.53
N ASP A 646 -17.56 -12.20 -1.56
CA ASP A 646 -17.06 -11.40 -2.69
C ASP A 646 -17.11 -12.18 -4.01
N ALA A 647 -16.78 -13.48 -3.99
CA ALA A 647 -16.92 -14.32 -5.18
C ALA A 647 -18.38 -14.43 -5.65
N LYS A 648 -19.33 -14.62 -4.73
CA LYS A 648 -20.76 -14.68 -5.06
C LYS A 648 -21.25 -13.34 -5.63
N VAL A 649 -20.91 -12.22 -4.99
CA VAL A 649 -21.28 -10.87 -5.46
C VAL A 649 -20.67 -10.58 -6.83
N MET A 650 -19.39 -10.90 -7.05
CA MET A 650 -18.76 -10.71 -8.35
C MET A 650 -19.44 -11.52 -9.46
N ALA A 651 -19.93 -12.72 -9.16
CA ALA A 651 -20.57 -13.60 -10.12
C ALA A 651 -21.90 -13.04 -10.67
N GLU A 652 -22.48 -12.01 -10.04
CA GLU A 652 -23.69 -11.32 -10.49
C GLU A 652 -23.41 -10.33 -11.63
N PHE A 653 -22.16 -9.90 -11.81
CA PHE A 653 -21.78 -8.93 -12.85
C PHE A 653 -21.44 -9.64 -14.17
N GLU A 654 -21.97 -9.12 -15.28
CA GLU A 654 -21.72 -9.66 -16.62
C GLU A 654 -20.25 -9.56 -17.06
N THR A 655 -19.55 -8.52 -16.61
CA THR A 655 -18.12 -8.31 -16.89
C THR A 655 -17.22 -9.27 -16.11
N CYS A 656 -17.76 -9.99 -15.12
CA CYS A 656 -17.03 -10.98 -14.36
C CYS A 656 -16.90 -12.30 -15.15
N GLY A 657 -15.70 -12.86 -15.20
CA GLY A 657 -15.47 -14.19 -15.80
C GLY A 657 -15.95 -15.35 -14.92
N LEU A 658 -16.49 -15.06 -13.74
CA LEU A 658 -17.09 -16.00 -12.81
C LEU A 658 -18.62 -15.98 -12.96
N ALA A 659 -19.26 -17.14 -12.87
CA ALA A 659 -20.70 -17.29 -12.73
C ALA A 659 -21.00 -18.28 -11.59
N PHE A 660 -22.22 -18.22 -11.03
CA PHE A 660 -22.67 -19.18 -10.03
C PHE A 660 -23.88 -19.96 -10.56
N SER A 661 -23.80 -21.28 -10.54
CA SER A 661 -24.91 -22.17 -10.91
C SER A 661 -25.71 -22.55 -9.66
N ASP A 662 -26.90 -21.98 -9.50
CA ASP A 662 -27.78 -22.34 -8.37
C ASP A 662 -28.23 -23.80 -8.43
N ALA A 663 -28.41 -24.35 -9.64
CA ALA A 663 -28.77 -25.76 -9.84
C ALA A 663 -27.71 -26.73 -9.32
N ARG A 664 -26.42 -26.39 -9.47
CA ARG A 664 -25.30 -27.22 -9.03
C ARG A 664 -24.71 -26.80 -7.67
N GLY A 665 -25.04 -25.60 -7.19
CA GLY A 665 -24.44 -25.00 -6.00
C GLY A 665 -22.95 -24.71 -6.13
N LEU A 666 -22.46 -24.52 -7.36
CA LEU A 666 -21.03 -24.39 -7.72
C LEU A 666 -20.76 -23.17 -8.60
N PHE A 667 -19.56 -22.63 -8.47
CA PHE A 667 -19.05 -21.61 -9.39
C PHE A 667 -18.57 -22.23 -10.71
N THR A 668 -18.78 -21.53 -11.81
CA THR A 668 -18.35 -21.90 -13.16
C THR A 668 -17.68 -20.73 -13.87
N VAL A 669 -16.92 -21.02 -14.94
CA VAL A 669 -16.39 -19.98 -15.81
C VAL A 669 -17.51 -19.46 -16.70
N ARG A 670 -17.68 -18.14 -16.77
CA ARG A 670 -18.65 -17.51 -17.66
C ARG A 670 -18.18 -17.64 -19.11
N VAL A 671 -19.00 -18.27 -19.95
CA VAL A 671 -18.79 -18.35 -21.40
C VAL A 671 -19.43 -17.13 -22.05
N ALA A 672 -18.69 -16.40 -22.89
CA ALA A 672 -19.22 -15.24 -23.60
C ALA A 672 -20.05 -15.69 -24.81
N GLY A 673 -21.35 -15.38 -24.79
CA GLY A 673 -22.31 -15.66 -25.88
C GLY A 673 -23.58 -16.30 -25.36
N ASP A 674 -24.72 -15.62 -25.56
CA ASP A 674 -26.06 -16.18 -25.34
C ASP A 674 -26.22 -17.53 -26.07
N ASP A 675 -26.89 -18.48 -25.42
CA ASP A 675 -27.38 -19.75 -25.97
C ASP A 675 -26.38 -20.84 -26.40
N ALA A 676 -25.20 -20.94 -25.76
CA ALA A 676 -24.45 -22.20 -25.76
C ALA A 676 -24.75 -22.97 -24.47
N GLU A 677 -25.57 -24.03 -24.56
CA GLU A 677 -25.77 -24.96 -23.43
C GLU A 677 -24.41 -25.35 -22.83
N ASP A 678 -24.31 -25.31 -21.49
CA ASP A 678 -23.10 -25.69 -20.75
C ASP A 678 -22.59 -27.04 -21.29
N PRO A 679 -21.31 -27.18 -21.67
CA PRO A 679 -20.75 -28.45 -22.14
C PRO A 679 -21.03 -29.63 -21.21
N ILE A 680 -21.17 -29.38 -19.91
CA ILE A 680 -21.54 -30.39 -18.92
C ILE A 680 -23.03 -30.71 -18.98
N ASP A 681 -23.92 -29.73 -19.20
CA ASP A 681 -25.35 -29.99 -19.42
C ASP A 681 -25.58 -30.71 -20.75
N LEU A 682 -24.81 -30.38 -21.79
CA LEU A 682 -24.77 -31.10 -23.07
C LEU A 682 -24.28 -32.54 -22.87
N ALA A 683 -23.22 -32.75 -22.07
CA ALA A 683 -22.71 -34.08 -21.75
C ALA A 683 -23.71 -34.89 -20.91
N MET A 684 -24.39 -34.26 -19.94
CA MET A 684 -25.42 -34.90 -19.12
C MET A 684 -26.67 -35.23 -19.94
N LYS A 685 -27.13 -34.31 -20.79
CA LYS A 685 -28.20 -34.57 -21.77
C LYS A 685 -27.84 -35.66 -22.75
N ALA A 686 -26.59 -35.76 -23.19
CA ALA A 686 -26.13 -36.85 -24.06
C ALA A 686 -26.12 -38.20 -23.32
N VAL A 687 -25.78 -38.21 -22.03
CA VAL A 687 -25.87 -39.41 -21.17
C VAL A 687 -27.33 -39.82 -20.94
N ASP A 688 -28.23 -38.87 -20.72
CA ASP A 688 -29.66 -39.12 -20.53
C ASP A 688 -30.37 -39.51 -21.83
N ALA A 689 -30.02 -38.90 -22.97
CA ALA A 689 -30.48 -39.32 -24.29
C ALA A 689 -29.99 -40.74 -24.66
N GLY A 690 -28.83 -41.14 -24.14
CA GLY A 690 -28.33 -42.52 -24.23
C GLY A 690 -29.09 -43.53 -23.37
N ARG A 691 -29.85 -43.07 -22.36
CA ARG A 691 -30.70 -43.90 -21.50
C ARG A 691 -32.12 -44.08 -22.06
N GLU A 692 -32.56 -43.23 -23.00
CA GLU A 692 -33.90 -43.30 -23.62
C GLU A 692 -33.97 -44.12 -24.92
N ALA A 693 -32.89 -44.82 -25.31
CA ALA A 693 -32.97 -45.79 -26.42
C ALA A 693 -33.76 -47.04 -25.97
N PRO A 694 -34.87 -47.41 -26.63
CA PRO A 694 -35.76 -48.45 -26.14
C PRO A 694 -35.18 -49.85 -26.35
N LEU A 695 -34.84 -50.55 -25.26
CA LEU A 695 -34.82 -52.01 -25.26
C LEU A 695 -36.26 -52.52 -25.15
N ALA A 696 -36.59 -53.43 -26.07
CA ALA A 696 -37.91 -54.02 -26.25
C ALA A 696 -38.48 -54.65 -24.97
N ALA A 697 -39.81 -54.54 -24.87
CA ALA A 697 -40.69 -54.89 -23.76
C ALA A 697 -40.59 -56.32 -23.21
N TRP A 698 -41.11 -56.53 -21.98
CA TRP A 698 -42.16 -57.50 -21.57
C TRP A 698 -42.86 -56.98 -20.27
N PRO A 699 -44.11 -57.39 -19.95
CA PRO A 699 -45.07 -56.57 -19.18
C PRO A 699 -45.40 -57.18 -17.77
N PRO A 700 -46.47 -56.78 -17.05
CA PRO A 700 -46.38 -56.07 -15.76
C PRO A 700 -46.91 -56.87 -14.54
N THR A 701 -46.56 -56.45 -13.32
CA THR A 701 -47.34 -56.81 -12.11
C THR A 701 -47.32 -55.68 -11.08
N ASP A 702 -48.51 -55.07 -10.93
CA ASP A 702 -49.22 -54.60 -9.74
C ASP A 702 -48.54 -53.71 -8.65
N ALA A 703 -49.22 -52.56 -8.45
CA ALA A 703 -49.08 -51.47 -7.47
C ALA A 703 -49.34 -51.92 -6.00
N PRO A 704 -49.19 -51.09 -4.91
CA PRO A 704 -49.29 -49.63 -4.88
C PRO A 704 -48.37 -48.82 -3.92
N SER A 705 -48.16 -47.54 -4.30
CA SER A 705 -47.79 -46.38 -3.45
C SER A 705 -48.97 -46.03 -2.51
N PRO A 706 -48.92 -45.17 -1.44
CA PRO A 706 -48.13 -43.93 -1.39
C PRO A 706 -47.69 -43.38 -0.01
N TRP A 707 -46.60 -42.61 0.03
CA TRP A 707 -46.36 -41.51 0.99
C TRP A 707 -45.31 -40.54 0.41
N PRO A 708 -45.33 -39.24 0.78
CA PRO A 708 -45.74 -38.21 -0.15
C PRO A 708 -44.59 -37.31 -0.58
N ALA A 709 -44.80 -36.68 -1.74
CA ALA A 709 -44.09 -35.48 -2.13
C ALA A 709 -44.32 -34.37 -1.09
N THR A 710 -43.22 -33.77 -0.63
CA THR A 710 -43.16 -32.34 -0.32
C THR A 710 -41.78 -31.83 -0.71
N ASN A 711 -41.60 -31.63 -2.01
CA ASN A 711 -40.69 -30.62 -2.56
C ASN A 711 -41.34 -29.26 -2.33
N GLN A 712 -41.07 -28.62 -1.18
CA GLN A 712 -41.32 -27.20 -0.92
C GLN A 712 -40.73 -26.82 0.45
N ALA A 713 -39.39 -26.86 0.57
CA ALA A 713 -38.70 -26.27 1.73
C ALA A 713 -37.25 -25.82 1.48
N LEU A 714 -36.68 -26.03 0.29
CA LEU A 714 -35.31 -25.59 -0.04
C LEU A 714 -35.24 -24.42 -1.03
N ALA A 715 -36.38 -23.89 -1.46
CA ALA A 715 -36.45 -22.71 -2.33
C ALA A 715 -36.49 -21.37 -1.56
N SER A 716 -36.42 -21.38 -0.22
CA SER A 716 -36.64 -20.18 0.61
C SER A 716 -35.47 -19.77 1.49
N VAL A 717 -34.25 -20.27 1.26
CA VAL A 717 -33.04 -19.81 1.98
C VAL A 717 -32.28 -18.71 1.22
N TRP A 718 -32.54 -18.53 -0.08
CA TRP A 718 -31.90 -17.50 -0.92
C TRP A 718 -32.90 -16.66 -1.73
N GLY A 719 -34.13 -16.51 -1.24
CA GLY A 719 -35.15 -15.67 -1.87
C GLY A 719 -34.88 -14.18 -1.64
N TRP A 720 -33.95 -13.61 -2.40
CA TRP A 720 -33.77 -12.16 -2.50
C TRP A 720 -34.84 -11.60 -3.42
N THR A 721 -35.91 -11.07 -2.86
CA THR A 721 -36.83 -10.17 -3.56
C THR A 721 -36.70 -8.78 -2.95
N GLY A 722 -35.87 -7.92 -3.54
CA GLY A 722 -35.63 -6.53 -3.13
C GLY A 722 -34.95 -5.72 -4.26
N PRO A 723 -35.12 -4.39 -4.32
CA PRO A 723 -35.32 -3.65 -5.57
C PRO A 723 -33.99 -3.26 -6.24
N TRP A 724 -33.44 -4.15 -7.06
CA TRP A 724 -32.33 -3.83 -7.98
C TRP A 724 -32.72 -3.96 -9.46
N THR A 725 -34.01 -3.88 -9.78
CA THR A 725 -34.52 -3.82 -11.16
C THR A 725 -34.68 -2.40 -11.70
N GLU A 726 -34.17 -1.38 -11.01
CA GLU A 726 -34.02 -0.05 -11.62
C GLU A 726 -32.57 0.15 -12.03
N THR A 727 -32.37 0.13 -13.34
CA THR A 727 -31.17 0.61 -14.04
C THR A 727 -30.58 1.82 -13.33
N PRO A 728 -29.28 1.84 -12.99
CA PRO A 728 -28.65 3.06 -12.51
C PRO A 728 -28.77 4.13 -13.59
N ALA A 729 -29.32 5.29 -13.23
CA ALA A 729 -29.24 6.48 -14.04
C ALA A 729 -27.77 6.75 -14.41
N PRO A 730 -27.46 7.24 -15.62
CA PRO A 730 -26.10 7.39 -16.09
C PRO A 730 -25.27 8.18 -15.09
N ILE A 731 -24.17 7.57 -14.64
CA ILE A 731 -23.16 8.19 -13.79
C ILE A 731 -22.71 9.47 -14.49
N GLY A 732 -23.11 10.60 -13.94
CA GLY A 732 -22.66 11.90 -14.38
C GLY A 732 -21.15 11.94 -14.38
N THR A 733 -20.57 12.21 -15.55
CA THR A 733 -19.17 12.56 -15.73
C THR A 733 -18.78 13.62 -14.71
N VAL A 734 -17.91 13.27 -13.76
CA VAL A 734 -17.27 14.25 -12.90
C VAL A 734 -16.43 15.17 -13.82
N PRO A 735 -16.61 16.49 -13.77
CA PRO A 735 -15.85 17.39 -14.63
C PRO A 735 -14.38 17.34 -14.23
N TRP A 736 -13.52 17.12 -15.22
CA TRP A 736 -12.08 17.39 -15.15
C TRP A 736 -11.86 18.83 -14.63
N PRO A 737 -10.87 19.09 -13.76
CA PRO A 737 -10.50 20.46 -13.43
C PRO A 737 -10.01 21.14 -14.71
N THR A 738 -10.81 22.09 -15.21
CA THR A 738 -10.45 22.99 -16.30
C THR A 738 -9.22 23.79 -15.93
N GLU A 739 -8.30 23.90 -16.89
CA GLU A 739 -7.07 24.68 -16.84
C GLU A 739 -7.29 26.10 -16.29
N PRO A 740 -6.37 26.67 -15.49
CA PRO A 740 -6.32 28.10 -15.32
C PRO A 740 -5.90 28.75 -16.65
N PRO A 741 -6.47 29.90 -17.04
CA PRO A 741 -6.15 30.52 -18.32
C PRO A 741 -4.67 30.92 -18.37
N ALA A 742 -4.04 30.57 -19.50
CA ALA A 742 -2.68 30.91 -19.85
C ALA A 742 -2.43 32.43 -19.71
N ALA A 743 -1.54 32.80 -18.81
CA ALA A 743 -0.96 34.13 -18.80
C ALA A 743 -0.01 34.28 -19.99
N ALA A 744 -0.38 35.13 -20.95
CA ALA A 744 0.49 35.57 -22.04
C ALA A 744 1.71 36.35 -21.50
N PRO A 745 2.85 36.34 -22.23
CA PRO A 745 4.15 36.71 -21.69
C PRO A 745 4.30 38.24 -21.59
N ARG A 746 4.83 38.74 -20.47
CA ARG A 746 5.35 40.11 -20.40
C ARG A 746 6.86 40.05 -20.22
N GLY A 747 7.51 40.80 -21.11
CA GLY A 747 8.93 40.74 -21.36
C GLY A 747 9.79 41.34 -20.26
N TRP A 748 11.06 41.00 -20.37
CA TRP A 748 12.17 41.68 -19.72
C TRP A 748 12.19 43.16 -20.10
N PRO A 749 12.72 44.00 -19.23
CA PRO A 749 13.79 44.88 -19.70
C PRO A 749 14.99 44.94 -18.76
N THR A 750 16.16 44.92 -19.40
CA THR A 750 17.48 45.49 -19.05
C THR A 750 17.86 45.68 -17.59
#